data_AF-A0A284R2W3-F1
#
_entry.id   AF-A0A284R2W3-F1
#
_cell.length_a   1.000
_cell.length_b   1.000
_cell.length_c   1.000
_cell.angle_alpha   90.00
_cell.angle_beta   90.00
_cell.angle_gamma   90.00
#
_symmetry.space_group_name_H-M   'P 1'
#
loop_
_entity.id
_entity.type
_entity.pdbx_description
1 polymer ?
#
loop_
_entity_poly.entity_id
_entity_poly.type
_entity_poly.pdbx_seq_one_letter_code
_entity_poly.pdbx_strand_id
1 'polypeptide(L)'
;MWVVGGWDVRGKGCVLWATARNGRHITPTLYHNYHDLKKKHGAEAAKQIIRRGLTEENQCRECNVFFDKDVFEGIKEKLGCYLEELPSEKGGWGTTKGSAGMQLTDGVCGVVSTTGGTVHPYRLVTGILSRLLKMYLSFRLYTHTSRLSIYDNIVHTPHWDIHAKHIVRTTNGWTSLLLTPMQEKIIPVHVHMTVQRARMGLGDGWLALHWRHILIQHDGYTNPSRRDNKTYYSNLPNVTIAAPIEDGLSIEDIKVPNQRAYTGPKPVIPSSLADTPSASLGVVGLMKTLNSTLGTEYDITPSLSSLLTEYISHEYDFGTVYGYLHPIWFDCDLNDIQDSLRISEATDLEIRQEALVDGQITEEGLRMAPRRVWDLFSNRVVPWWVALHTPWGISHAWLDNSHRANVLTPINEHEWPVPIPKDANLDLVRIEMLNLGAEYAWLDVLCLRQEGGRREDLRAREWMLDVPNIGNAYLLEKVVCYFNGLGQPLDGGFDSDSARSWFKRTWTLQETSHNWTIGGDTGDKMLNKRVRKRFKSQLSSVEQAKRDVVHWLSLLQGRTSEKDVDKVAALTYFLAMGSTPAHNETRPTTSTTHDYTKISPTSKDNSIGTGDPTSTIAPAYSELKSAEDAWTALVKVIRWYHRSQMLFLYHEPGPEKNAWRPSWQQAMNWDTRTFSSVFYGSVNHDMKPGTYSYDGWRIESVQVQGLATPVAAPRNGHLIVQTRSWYRGKHRCRYKISAGHQYPIPDGVYSLLFAEYPISNETPCVVGKMLPDQTFIKTSVFEVIDWPRDEKKWKRMGAKESRIFLG
;
A
#
# COMPACT_ATOMS: atom_id res chain seq x y z
N MET A 1 44.18 -29.20 -9.04
CA MET A 1 43.97 -27.87 -9.63
C MET A 1 43.16 -27.08 -8.62
N TRP A 2 43.71 -25.98 -8.08
CA TRP A 2 42.99 -25.17 -7.09
C TRP A 2 42.39 -23.94 -7.80
N VAL A 3 41.08 -23.74 -7.65
CA VAL A 3 40.36 -22.58 -8.16
C VAL A 3 40.05 -21.67 -6.97
N VAL A 4 40.60 -20.46 -6.98
CA VAL A 4 40.27 -19.42 -5.97
C VAL A 4 39.55 -18.31 -6.72
N GLY A 5 38.25 -18.19 -6.49
CA GLY A 5 37.43 -17.17 -7.13
C GLY A 5 36.03 -17.04 -6.55
N GLY A 6 35.53 -15.80 -6.55
CA GLY A 6 34.12 -15.50 -6.39
C GLY A 6 33.40 -15.80 -7.70
N TRP A 7 32.41 -16.69 -7.65
CA TRP A 7 31.68 -17.12 -8.84
C TRP A 7 30.60 -16.11 -9.18
N ASP A 8 30.75 -15.41 -10.30
CA ASP A 8 29.69 -14.67 -10.97
C ASP A 8 29.79 -14.95 -12.48
N VAL A 9 28.65 -15.26 -13.11
CA VAL A 9 28.58 -15.82 -14.45
C VAL A 9 28.70 -14.70 -15.48
N ARG A 10 29.89 -14.54 -16.06
CA ARG A 10 30.05 -13.93 -17.40
C ARG A 10 30.80 -14.88 -18.31
N GLY A 11 30.08 -15.84 -18.87
CA GLY A 11 30.54 -16.56 -20.06
C GLY A 11 30.55 -15.60 -21.24
N LYS A 12 31.74 -15.29 -21.79
CA LYS A 12 31.86 -14.56 -23.05
C LYS A 12 31.19 -15.39 -24.15
N GLY A 13 29.95 -15.05 -24.49
CA GLY A 13 29.23 -15.60 -25.64
C GLY A 13 27.76 -15.96 -25.40
N CYS A 14 27.31 -16.21 -24.16
CA CYS A 14 25.94 -16.68 -23.90
C CYS A 14 25.13 -15.81 -22.93
N VAL A 15 25.77 -14.97 -22.13
CA VAL A 15 25.09 -14.22 -21.06
C VAL A 15 25.52 -12.76 -21.12
N LEU A 16 24.61 -11.91 -21.61
CA LEU A 16 24.69 -10.47 -21.43
C LEU A 16 23.96 -10.15 -20.11
N TRP A 17 24.66 -9.53 -19.16
CA TRP A 17 24.08 -8.92 -17.95
C TRP A 17 23.45 -9.83 -16.88
N ALA A 18 24.11 -10.91 -16.44
CA ALA A 18 23.70 -11.62 -15.21
C ALA A 18 24.46 -11.10 -13.98
N THR A 19 23.73 -10.85 -12.89
CA THR A 19 24.26 -10.77 -11.51
C THR A 19 23.46 -11.72 -10.63
N ALA A 20 24.13 -12.36 -9.67
CA ALA A 20 23.66 -13.54 -8.93
C ALA A 20 22.34 -13.43 -8.13
N ARG A 21 21.67 -12.27 -8.07
CA ARG A 21 20.49 -12.04 -7.21
C ARG A 21 19.13 -12.15 -7.91
N ASN A 22 19.04 -11.92 -9.21
CA ASN A 22 17.77 -11.94 -9.95
C ASN A 22 17.95 -12.82 -11.20
N GLY A 23 17.15 -13.87 -11.35
CA GLY A 23 17.10 -14.66 -12.59
C GLY A 23 16.99 -13.74 -13.80
N ARG A 24 17.91 -13.87 -14.76
CA ARG A 24 17.95 -13.05 -15.97
C ARG A 24 17.99 -13.91 -17.22
N HIS A 25 17.58 -13.29 -18.32
CA HIS A 25 17.44 -13.89 -19.63
C HIS A 25 18.79 -14.38 -20.16
N ILE A 26 18.81 -15.59 -20.71
CA ILE A 26 19.88 -16.12 -21.54
C ILE A 26 19.35 -16.02 -22.97
N THR A 27 19.81 -14.99 -23.66
CA THR A 27 19.48 -14.79 -25.07
C THR A 27 20.78 -14.62 -25.82
N PRO A 28 21.11 -15.54 -26.73
CA PRO A 28 22.22 -15.32 -27.62
C PRO A 28 21.74 -14.24 -28.61
N THR A 29 22.18 -12.99 -28.42
CA THR A 29 21.88 -11.88 -29.34
C THR A 29 22.80 -12.00 -30.56
N LEU A 30 22.52 -13.01 -31.39
CA LEU A 30 23.42 -13.51 -32.43
C LEU A 30 23.48 -12.61 -33.67
N TYR A 31 22.35 -12.03 -34.08
CA TYR A 31 22.25 -11.23 -35.31
C TYR A 31 22.95 -9.86 -35.22
N HIS A 32 23.03 -9.25 -34.03
CA HIS A 32 23.69 -7.96 -33.85
C HIS A 32 25.18 -8.00 -34.19
N ASN A 33 25.84 -9.09 -33.81
CA ASN A 33 27.29 -9.26 -33.94
C ASN A 33 27.68 -10.07 -35.17
N TYR A 34 26.74 -10.79 -35.81
CA TYR A 34 27.05 -11.65 -36.96
C TYR A 34 27.73 -10.89 -38.09
N HIS A 35 27.22 -9.70 -38.43
CA HIS A 35 27.78 -8.88 -39.49
C HIS A 35 29.24 -8.49 -39.21
N ASP A 36 29.54 -8.06 -37.98
CA ASP A 36 30.89 -7.64 -37.60
C ASP A 36 31.85 -8.84 -37.45
N LEU A 37 31.36 -9.98 -36.94
CA LEU A 37 32.11 -11.23 -36.86
C LEU A 37 32.41 -11.78 -38.24
N LYS A 38 31.44 -11.74 -39.17
CA LYS A 38 31.62 -12.13 -40.57
C LYS A 38 32.65 -11.25 -41.27
N LYS A 39 32.58 -9.92 -41.07
CA LYS A 39 33.56 -8.97 -41.61
C LYS A 39 34.96 -9.23 -41.07
N LYS A 40 35.09 -9.61 -39.80
CA LYS A 40 36.37 -9.78 -39.11
C LYS A 40 37.00 -11.16 -39.27
N HIS A 41 36.19 -12.22 -39.37
CA HIS A 41 36.65 -13.61 -39.28
C HIS A 41 36.18 -14.51 -40.43
N GLY A 42 35.36 -13.99 -41.36
CA GLY A 42 34.75 -14.79 -42.43
C GLY A 42 33.48 -15.52 -42.00
N ALA A 43 32.64 -15.89 -42.97
CA ALA A 43 31.30 -16.43 -42.72
C ALA A 43 31.32 -17.75 -41.92
N GLU A 44 32.22 -18.68 -42.25
CA GLU A 44 32.24 -19.99 -41.59
C GLU A 44 32.75 -19.93 -40.13
N ALA A 45 33.75 -19.10 -39.85
CA ALA A 45 34.18 -18.87 -38.48
C ALA A 45 33.09 -18.15 -37.66
N ALA A 46 32.41 -17.16 -38.26
CA ALA A 46 31.30 -16.47 -37.61
C ALA A 46 30.14 -17.44 -37.27
N LYS A 47 29.77 -18.34 -38.19
CA LYS A 47 28.75 -19.38 -37.94
C LYS A 47 29.15 -20.34 -36.82
N GLN A 48 30.42 -20.76 -36.75
CA GLN A 48 30.91 -21.63 -35.68
C GLN A 48 30.95 -20.94 -34.31
N ILE A 49 31.32 -19.65 -34.27
CA ILE A 49 31.30 -18.83 -33.03
C ILE A 49 29.87 -18.71 -32.50
N ILE A 50 28.90 -18.56 -33.40
CA ILE A 50 27.48 -18.41 -33.08
C ILE A 50 26.84 -19.72 -32.59
N ARG A 51 27.18 -20.88 -33.18
CA ARG A 51 26.58 -22.19 -32.83
C ARG A 51 26.96 -22.74 -31.43
N ARG A 52 28.01 -22.24 -30.79
CA ARG A 52 28.49 -22.76 -29.49
C ARG A 52 27.67 -22.33 -28.27
N GLY A 53 26.53 -21.65 -28.46
CA GLY A 53 25.77 -21.01 -27.36
C GLY A 53 24.36 -21.53 -27.07
N LEU A 54 23.93 -22.67 -27.64
CA LEU A 54 22.56 -23.18 -27.46
C LEU A 54 22.58 -24.59 -26.83
N THR A 55 21.89 -24.75 -25.69
CA THR A 55 21.51 -26.04 -25.09
C THR A 55 20.02 -26.02 -24.75
N GLU A 56 19.36 -27.16 -24.90
CA GLU A 56 17.92 -27.33 -25.18
C GLU A 56 16.97 -27.34 -23.96
N GLU A 57 17.28 -26.65 -22.86
CA GLU A 57 16.42 -26.67 -21.66
C GLU A 57 15.92 -25.26 -21.28
N ASN A 58 14.59 -25.12 -21.30
CA ASN A 58 13.73 -23.96 -20.99
C ASN A 58 13.44 -23.00 -22.16
N GLN A 59 12.23 -23.13 -22.74
CA GLN A 59 11.69 -22.27 -23.79
C GLN A 59 10.77 -21.18 -23.19
N CYS A 60 11.09 -19.90 -23.40
CA CYS A 60 10.18 -18.77 -23.22
C CYS A 60 10.24 -17.82 -24.44
N ARG A 61 9.13 -17.14 -24.77
CA ARG A 61 9.08 -16.12 -25.84
C ARG A 61 9.51 -14.76 -25.29
N GLU A 62 10.49 -14.11 -25.92
CA GLU A 62 11.05 -12.80 -25.58
C GLU A 62 10.75 -11.77 -26.70
N CYS A 63 10.71 -10.48 -26.36
CA CYS A 63 10.47 -9.37 -27.29
C CYS A 63 11.37 -8.15 -27.00
N ASN A 64 12.16 -7.73 -27.99
CA ASN A 64 12.90 -6.47 -28.00
C ASN A 64 12.02 -5.35 -28.59
N VAL A 65 11.85 -4.26 -27.86
CA VAL A 65 10.97 -3.14 -28.23
C VAL A 65 11.79 -1.92 -28.63
N PHE A 66 11.42 -1.28 -29.74
CA PHE A 66 12.14 -0.15 -30.32
C PHE A 66 11.26 1.10 -30.37
N PHE A 67 11.79 2.22 -29.88
CA PHE A 67 11.12 3.53 -29.88
C PHE A 67 11.64 4.46 -30.98
N ASP A 68 12.72 4.09 -31.65
CA ASP A 68 13.32 4.82 -32.76
C ASP A 68 13.12 4.01 -34.06
N LYS A 69 12.59 4.67 -35.07
CA LYS A 69 12.21 4.04 -36.35
C LYS A 69 13.42 3.65 -37.19
N ASP A 70 14.47 4.46 -37.19
CA ASP A 70 15.66 4.23 -38.01
C ASP A 70 16.50 3.10 -37.41
N VAL A 71 16.59 3.06 -36.09
CA VAL A 71 17.20 1.92 -35.37
C VAL A 71 16.43 0.63 -35.64
N PHE A 72 15.09 0.67 -35.60
CA PHE A 72 14.27 -0.52 -35.85
C PHE A 72 14.43 -1.08 -37.27
N GLU A 73 14.39 -0.23 -38.30
CA GLU A 73 14.56 -0.69 -39.68
C GLU A 73 16.00 -1.20 -39.93
N GLY A 74 17.03 -0.56 -39.37
CA GLY A 74 18.41 -1.07 -39.45
C GLY A 74 18.61 -2.42 -38.74
N ILE A 75 17.85 -2.68 -37.68
CA ILE A 75 17.85 -3.98 -36.99
C ILE A 75 17.14 -5.06 -37.82
N LYS A 76 16.03 -4.71 -38.48
CA LYS A 76 15.33 -5.64 -39.37
C LYS A 76 16.20 -6.08 -40.54
N GLU A 77 16.98 -5.17 -41.13
CA GLU A 77 17.91 -5.50 -42.21
C GLU A 77 18.99 -6.48 -41.75
N LYS A 78 19.62 -6.22 -40.59
CA LYS A 78 20.63 -7.11 -40.01
C LYS A 78 20.06 -8.49 -39.67
N LEU A 79 18.84 -8.56 -39.15
CA LEU A 79 18.15 -9.81 -38.88
C LEU A 79 17.83 -10.55 -40.17
N GLY A 80 17.39 -9.86 -41.23
CA GLY A 80 17.15 -10.43 -42.55
C GLY A 80 18.38 -11.14 -43.12
N CYS A 81 19.52 -10.44 -43.16
CA CYS A 81 20.80 -11.00 -43.61
C CYS A 81 21.22 -12.24 -42.80
N TYR A 82 21.02 -12.20 -41.48
CA TYR A 82 21.32 -13.34 -40.59
C TYR A 82 20.44 -14.56 -40.91
N LEU A 83 19.13 -14.36 -41.10
CA LEU A 83 18.16 -15.44 -41.36
C LEU A 83 18.27 -16.03 -42.78
N GLU A 84 18.73 -15.26 -43.76
CA GLU A 84 19.00 -15.78 -45.12
C GLU A 84 20.18 -16.77 -45.11
N GLU A 85 21.23 -16.48 -44.35
CA GLU A 85 22.44 -17.30 -44.30
C GLU A 85 22.40 -18.44 -43.26
N LEU A 86 21.44 -18.39 -42.34
CA LEU A 86 21.14 -19.45 -41.36
C LEU A 86 19.65 -19.81 -41.37
N PRO A 87 19.18 -20.55 -42.40
CA PRO A 87 17.75 -20.87 -42.56
C PRO A 87 17.14 -21.67 -41.41
N SER A 88 17.96 -22.43 -40.67
CA SER A 88 17.53 -23.21 -39.49
C SER A 88 17.01 -22.36 -38.34
N GLU A 89 17.38 -21.08 -38.28
CA GLU A 89 16.99 -20.15 -37.21
C GLU A 89 15.66 -19.44 -37.52
N LYS A 90 15.14 -19.51 -38.76
CA LYS A 90 13.94 -18.74 -39.19
C LYS A 90 12.71 -18.97 -38.33
N GLY A 91 12.54 -20.17 -37.76
CA GLY A 91 11.38 -20.51 -36.92
C GLY A 91 11.38 -19.82 -35.54
N GLY A 92 12.51 -19.28 -35.09
CA GLY A 92 12.67 -18.72 -33.75
C GLY A 92 12.46 -17.20 -33.65
N TRP A 93 12.39 -16.47 -34.77
CA TRP A 93 12.39 -15.00 -34.82
C TRP A 93 11.13 -14.42 -35.44
N GLY A 94 10.65 -13.28 -34.92
CA GLY A 94 9.50 -12.54 -35.46
C GLY A 94 9.73 -11.04 -35.42
N THR A 95 9.05 -10.30 -36.30
CA THR A 95 9.10 -8.82 -36.30
C THR A 95 7.71 -8.23 -36.49
N THR A 96 7.35 -7.24 -35.69
CA THR A 96 6.03 -6.60 -35.71
C THR A 96 6.20 -5.08 -35.74
N LYS A 97 5.44 -4.37 -36.58
CA LYS A 97 5.39 -2.89 -36.60
C LYS A 97 4.38 -2.39 -35.57
N GLY A 98 4.75 -1.35 -34.81
CA GLY A 98 3.91 -0.79 -33.75
C GLY A 98 3.65 -1.75 -32.59
N SER A 99 2.59 -1.50 -31.82
CA SER A 99 2.20 -2.26 -30.62
C SER A 99 1.38 -3.53 -30.90
N ALA A 100 1.17 -3.90 -32.18
CA ALA A 100 0.14 -4.85 -32.58
C ALA A 100 0.16 -6.17 -31.78
N GLY A 101 -0.82 -6.32 -30.87
CA GLY A 101 -1.06 -7.51 -30.07
C GLY A 101 -0.33 -7.59 -28.72
N MET A 102 0.46 -6.58 -28.34
CA MET A 102 1.19 -6.53 -27.07
C MET A 102 0.80 -5.28 -26.26
N GLN A 103 0.72 -5.40 -24.93
CA GLN A 103 0.42 -4.28 -24.02
C GLN A 103 1.66 -3.35 -23.88
N LEU A 104 2.01 -2.65 -24.96
CA LEU A 104 3.15 -1.72 -25.02
C LEU A 104 2.68 -0.26 -25.01
N THR A 105 3.52 0.64 -24.52
CA THR A 105 3.23 2.09 -24.44
C THR A 105 3.11 2.74 -25.82
N ASP A 106 2.35 3.83 -25.92
CA ASP A 106 2.32 4.66 -27.13
C ASP A 106 3.72 5.22 -27.45
N GLY A 107 4.08 5.25 -28.75
CA GLY A 107 5.41 5.68 -29.24
C GLY A 107 6.36 4.55 -29.66
N VAL A 108 5.96 3.27 -29.50
CA VAL A 108 6.74 2.12 -30.01
C VAL A 108 6.69 2.06 -31.54
N CYS A 109 7.86 2.03 -32.15
CA CYS A 109 8.04 1.94 -33.60
C CYS A 109 8.02 0.48 -34.11
N GLY A 110 8.46 -0.48 -33.29
CA GLY A 110 8.36 -1.90 -33.62
C GLY A 110 8.99 -2.85 -32.61
N VAL A 111 8.78 -4.14 -32.82
CA VAL A 111 9.18 -5.24 -31.93
C VAL A 111 9.90 -6.33 -32.72
N VAL A 112 10.97 -6.89 -32.16
CA VAL A 112 11.62 -8.13 -32.63
C VAL A 112 11.48 -9.19 -31.55
N SER A 113 10.81 -10.30 -31.85
CA SER A 113 10.59 -11.41 -30.92
C SER A 113 11.55 -12.57 -31.17
N THR A 114 12.01 -13.23 -30.11
CA THR A 114 12.85 -14.45 -30.19
C THR A 114 12.51 -15.45 -29.09
N THR A 115 13.05 -16.67 -29.16
CA THR A 115 12.94 -17.65 -28.07
C THR A 115 14.19 -17.55 -27.19
N GLY A 116 14.01 -17.18 -25.93
CA GLY A 116 15.08 -17.02 -24.93
C GLY A 116 14.89 -17.94 -23.73
N GLY A 117 15.99 -18.25 -23.04
CA GLY A 117 15.98 -19.00 -21.79
C GLY A 117 15.97 -18.06 -20.58
N THR A 118 15.59 -18.53 -19.40
CA THR A 118 15.90 -17.86 -18.13
C THR A 118 16.44 -18.89 -17.16
N VAL A 119 17.59 -18.59 -16.55
CA VAL A 119 18.15 -19.44 -15.50
C VAL A 119 18.29 -18.62 -14.22
N HIS A 120 18.07 -19.26 -13.09
CA HIS A 120 18.37 -18.67 -11.79
C HIS A 120 19.86 -18.86 -11.50
N PRO A 121 20.71 -17.80 -11.51
CA PRO A 121 22.16 -17.96 -11.44
C PRO A 121 22.61 -18.65 -10.16
N TYR A 122 22.01 -18.29 -9.02
CA TYR A 122 22.30 -18.97 -7.75
C TYR A 122 22.04 -20.49 -7.83
N ARG A 123 20.86 -20.92 -8.28
CA ARG A 123 20.53 -22.36 -8.41
C ARG A 123 21.40 -23.08 -9.43
N LEU A 124 21.78 -22.41 -10.52
CA LEU A 124 22.72 -22.98 -11.49
C LEU A 124 24.09 -23.24 -10.85
N VAL A 125 24.66 -22.21 -10.21
CA VAL A 125 25.99 -22.30 -9.58
C VAL A 125 25.99 -23.30 -8.43
N THR A 126 25.02 -23.22 -7.51
CA THR A 126 24.92 -24.16 -6.39
C THR A 126 24.62 -25.57 -6.86
N GLY A 127 23.82 -25.74 -7.91
CA GLY A 127 23.57 -27.03 -8.56
C GLY A 127 24.85 -27.65 -9.14
N ILE A 128 25.66 -26.87 -9.88
CA ILE A 128 26.95 -27.32 -10.42
C ILE A 128 27.90 -27.70 -9.27
N LEU A 129 28.06 -26.83 -8.26
CA LEU A 129 28.94 -27.09 -7.12
C LEU A 129 28.50 -28.34 -6.34
N SER A 130 27.20 -28.52 -6.11
CA SER A 130 26.65 -29.71 -5.46
C SER A 130 26.97 -30.98 -6.24
N ARG A 131 26.83 -30.96 -7.59
CA ARG A 131 27.18 -32.09 -8.45
C ARG A 131 28.68 -32.38 -8.41
N LEU A 132 29.54 -31.35 -8.44
CA LEU A 132 30.99 -31.53 -8.35
C LEU A 132 31.42 -32.15 -7.02
N LEU A 133 30.82 -31.71 -5.90
CA LEU A 133 31.06 -32.29 -4.57
C LEU A 133 30.63 -33.75 -4.48
N LYS A 134 29.52 -34.13 -5.12
CA LYS A 134 29.02 -35.51 -5.17
C LYS A 134 29.85 -36.40 -6.10
N MET A 135 30.26 -35.87 -7.25
CA MET A 135 30.92 -36.62 -8.32
C MET A 135 32.42 -36.82 -8.07
N TYR A 136 33.07 -35.90 -7.35
CA TYR A 136 34.50 -35.94 -7.10
C TYR A 136 34.81 -35.77 -5.61
N LEU A 137 35.17 -36.85 -4.93
CA LEU A 137 35.62 -36.81 -3.53
C LEU A 137 36.89 -35.96 -3.31
N SER A 138 37.67 -35.73 -4.37
CA SER A 138 38.86 -34.88 -4.39
C SER A 138 38.54 -33.38 -4.57
N PHE A 139 37.28 -33.03 -4.87
CA PHE A 139 36.86 -31.64 -4.96
C PHE A 139 36.55 -31.11 -3.56
N ARG A 140 37.24 -30.03 -3.17
CA ARG A 140 37.04 -29.35 -1.89
C ARG A 140 36.62 -27.90 -2.15
N LEU A 141 35.57 -27.47 -1.46
CA LEU A 141 35.08 -26.09 -1.52
C LEU A 141 35.34 -25.43 -0.16
N TYR A 142 36.06 -24.31 -0.16
CA TYR A 142 36.33 -23.52 1.03
C TYR A 142 35.69 -22.14 0.85
N THR A 143 34.74 -21.79 1.71
CA THR A 143 34.07 -20.48 1.73
C THR A 143 34.70 -19.57 2.79
N HIS A 144 34.43 -18.26 2.73
CA HIS A 144 34.97 -17.25 3.67
C HIS A 144 36.51 -17.16 3.73
N THR A 145 37.21 -17.67 2.72
CA THR A 145 38.68 -17.64 2.59
C THR A 145 39.12 -16.53 1.64
N SER A 146 38.82 -15.26 1.97
CA SER A 146 39.25 -14.12 1.16
C SER A 146 40.77 -14.06 1.07
N ARG A 147 41.30 -14.23 -0.13
CA ARG A 147 42.75 -14.35 -0.38
C ARG A 147 43.49 -13.04 -0.12
N LEU A 148 44.68 -13.13 0.48
CA LEU A 148 45.57 -12.00 0.76
C LEU A 148 46.68 -11.82 -0.31
N SER A 149 47.30 -12.91 -0.80
CA SER A 149 48.33 -12.85 -1.87
C SER A 149 48.55 -14.22 -2.58
N ILE A 150 49.29 -14.27 -3.70
CA ILE A 150 49.87 -15.52 -4.26
C ILE A 150 51.31 -15.20 -4.59
N TYR A 151 52.20 -16.07 -4.16
CA TYR A 151 53.58 -16.09 -4.58
C TYR A 151 54.00 -17.54 -4.81
N ASP A 152 54.80 -17.81 -5.85
CA ASP A 152 55.41 -19.11 -6.11
C ASP A 152 54.49 -20.34 -5.94
N ASN A 153 53.31 -20.32 -6.60
CA ASN A 153 52.30 -21.40 -6.53
C ASN A 153 51.69 -21.68 -5.13
N ILE A 154 51.88 -20.75 -4.19
CA ILE A 154 51.27 -20.75 -2.86
C ILE A 154 50.17 -19.69 -2.82
N VAL A 155 48.99 -20.06 -2.34
CA VAL A 155 47.88 -19.15 -2.06
C VAL A 155 47.85 -18.85 -0.57
N HIS A 156 48.08 -17.59 -0.21
CA HIS A 156 47.98 -17.14 1.18
C HIS A 156 46.54 -16.73 1.51
N THR A 157 45.96 -17.36 2.53
CA THR A 157 44.64 -17.02 3.08
C THR A 157 44.78 -16.58 4.55
N PRO A 158 43.78 -15.92 5.16
CA PRO A 158 43.90 -15.41 6.53
C PRO A 158 44.03 -16.53 7.58
N HIS A 159 43.75 -17.77 7.20
CA HIS A 159 43.69 -18.90 8.14
C HIS A 159 44.76 -19.97 7.85
N TRP A 160 45.20 -20.14 6.60
CA TRP A 160 46.25 -21.10 6.20
C TRP A 160 46.79 -20.84 4.78
N ASP A 161 47.94 -21.41 4.47
CA ASP A 161 48.55 -21.40 3.14
C ASP A 161 48.19 -22.65 2.33
N ILE A 162 47.93 -22.49 1.03
CA ILE A 162 47.55 -23.59 0.14
C ILE A 162 48.58 -23.72 -0.99
N HIS A 163 49.26 -24.86 -1.06
CA HIS A 163 50.21 -25.18 -2.13
C HIS A 163 49.49 -25.84 -3.32
N ALA A 164 49.66 -25.30 -4.53
CA ALA A 164 48.95 -25.76 -5.71
C ALA A 164 49.84 -25.81 -6.95
N LYS A 165 49.96 -26.98 -7.60
CA LYS A 165 50.71 -27.11 -8.87
C LYS A 165 50.20 -26.19 -10.00
N HIS A 166 48.90 -25.89 -10.01
CA HIS A 166 48.26 -25.00 -10.95
C HIS A 166 47.19 -24.17 -10.24
N ILE A 167 47.18 -22.87 -10.52
CA ILE A 167 46.22 -21.92 -9.96
C ILE A 167 45.42 -21.27 -11.08
N VAL A 168 44.09 -21.40 -11.00
CA VAL A 168 43.16 -20.72 -11.92
C VAL A 168 42.48 -19.58 -11.16
N ARG A 169 42.59 -18.35 -11.69
CA ARG A 169 42.00 -17.15 -11.10
C ARG A 169 40.68 -16.82 -11.77
N THR A 170 39.58 -16.88 -11.01
CA THR A 170 38.22 -16.58 -11.49
C THR A 170 37.58 -15.47 -10.65
N THR A 171 38.29 -14.36 -10.43
CA THR A 171 37.88 -13.27 -9.51
C THR A 171 37.08 -12.12 -10.16
N ASN A 172 36.71 -12.26 -11.43
CA ASN A 172 35.85 -11.34 -12.19
C ASN A 172 36.24 -9.85 -12.02
N GLY A 173 35.33 -8.99 -11.52
CA GLY A 173 35.58 -7.54 -11.39
C GLY A 173 36.75 -7.17 -10.48
N TRP A 174 37.17 -8.08 -9.59
CA TRP A 174 38.33 -7.92 -8.73
C TRP A 174 39.66 -8.29 -9.41
N THR A 175 39.62 -8.88 -10.61
CA THR A 175 40.84 -9.31 -11.32
C THR A 175 41.77 -8.14 -11.60
N SER A 176 41.26 -6.97 -11.95
CA SER A 176 42.09 -5.77 -12.16
C SER A 176 42.81 -5.33 -10.89
N LEU A 177 42.15 -5.38 -9.74
CA LEU A 177 42.78 -5.06 -8.45
C LEU A 177 43.86 -6.08 -8.05
N LEU A 178 43.61 -7.36 -8.30
CA LEU A 178 44.48 -8.46 -7.87
C LEU A 178 45.64 -8.76 -8.84
N LEU A 179 45.64 -8.15 -10.03
CA LEU A 179 46.65 -8.31 -11.06
C LEU A 179 46.99 -6.96 -11.67
N THR A 180 48.11 -6.37 -11.26
CA THR A 180 48.62 -5.10 -11.79
C THR A 180 48.61 -5.03 -13.32
N PRO A 181 49.03 -6.07 -14.07
CA PRO A 181 49.00 -6.03 -15.55
C PRO A 181 47.60 -5.98 -16.18
N MET A 182 46.54 -6.19 -15.39
CA MET A 182 45.14 -6.19 -15.83
C MET A 182 44.38 -4.92 -15.45
N GLN A 183 44.99 -3.99 -14.70
CA GLN A 183 44.34 -2.77 -14.21
C GLN A 183 43.75 -1.91 -15.32
N GLU A 184 44.42 -1.82 -16.46
CA GLU A 184 43.96 -1.03 -17.62
C GLU A 184 43.17 -1.86 -18.64
N LYS A 185 43.10 -3.19 -18.46
CA LYS A 185 42.48 -4.13 -19.42
C LYS A 185 41.11 -4.64 -18.95
N ILE A 186 40.86 -4.62 -17.64
CA ILE A 186 39.60 -5.06 -17.04
C ILE A 186 39.05 -3.91 -16.17
N ILE A 187 37.99 -3.27 -16.65
CA ILE A 187 37.35 -2.16 -15.93
C ILE A 187 36.06 -2.68 -15.26
N PRO A 188 35.92 -2.62 -13.93
CA PRO A 188 34.69 -2.99 -13.25
C PRO A 188 33.61 -1.93 -13.53
N VAL A 189 32.41 -2.39 -13.90
CA VAL A 189 31.25 -1.53 -14.18
C VAL A 189 30.13 -1.89 -13.22
N HIS A 190 29.56 -0.88 -12.56
CA HIS A 190 28.41 -1.04 -11.68
C HIS A 190 27.12 -0.69 -12.43
N VAL A 191 26.12 -1.57 -12.37
CA VAL A 191 24.81 -1.36 -13.01
C VAL A 191 23.70 -1.79 -12.07
N HIS A 192 22.66 -0.96 -12.01
CA HIS A 192 21.49 -1.14 -11.15
C HIS A 192 20.33 -1.72 -11.94
N MET A 193 19.57 -2.64 -11.33
CA MET A 193 18.41 -3.25 -11.97
C MET A 193 17.25 -3.44 -11.01
N THR A 194 16.04 -3.07 -11.43
CA THR A 194 14.79 -3.19 -10.67
C THR A 194 14.05 -4.47 -11.06
N VAL A 195 13.39 -5.12 -10.08
CA VAL A 195 12.49 -6.26 -10.31
C VAL A 195 11.07 -5.78 -10.07
N GLN A 196 10.19 -6.01 -11.04
CA GLN A 196 8.77 -5.69 -10.94
C GLN A 196 7.99 -6.99 -10.73
N ARG A 197 7.04 -6.97 -9.79
CA ARG A 197 6.17 -8.12 -9.51
C ARG A 197 5.13 -8.24 -10.62
N ALA A 198 5.04 -9.39 -11.29
CA ALA A 198 3.96 -9.64 -12.23
C ALA A 198 2.62 -9.70 -11.46
N ARG A 199 1.73 -8.72 -11.68
CA ARG A 199 0.34 -8.77 -11.22
C ARG A 199 -0.58 -8.88 -12.44
N MET A 200 -1.61 -9.71 -12.32
CA MET A 200 -2.76 -9.65 -13.23
C MET A 200 -3.39 -8.26 -13.10
N GLY A 201 -3.45 -7.50 -14.20
CA GLY A 201 -4.16 -6.22 -14.24
C GLY A 201 -3.28 -4.96 -14.37
N LEU A 202 -2.19 -5.00 -15.15
CA LEU A 202 -1.48 -3.79 -15.58
C LEU A 202 -2.23 -3.00 -16.68
N GLY A 203 -3.55 -2.83 -16.52
CA GLY A 203 -4.34 -1.87 -17.28
C GLY A 203 -4.82 -0.77 -16.34
N ASP A 204 -4.38 0.47 -16.57
CA ASP A 204 -4.85 1.75 -15.99
C ASP A 204 -4.98 1.90 -14.46
N GLY A 205 -4.70 0.87 -13.66
CA GLY A 205 -4.98 0.83 -12.22
C GLY A 205 -3.98 1.56 -11.33
N TRP A 206 -2.76 1.84 -11.79
CA TRP A 206 -1.73 2.49 -10.95
C TRP A 206 -2.01 3.98 -10.70
N LEU A 207 -2.68 4.66 -11.63
CA LEU A 207 -3.11 6.06 -11.47
C LEU A 207 -4.41 6.18 -10.63
N ALA A 208 -5.03 5.05 -10.27
CA ALA A 208 -6.34 5.00 -9.60
C ALA A 208 -6.29 4.47 -8.16
N LEU A 209 -5.11 4.34 -7.54
CA LEU A 209 -4.96 3.93 -6.15
C LEU A 209 -4.45 5.08 -5.28
N HIS A 210 -5.04 5.24 -4.09
CA HIS A 210 -4.53 6.18 -3.09
C HIS A 210 -3.11 5.79 -2.67
N TRP A 211 -2.24 6.76 -2.40
CA TRP A 211 -0.80 6.51 -2.17
C TRP A 211 -0.53 5.50 -1.04
N ARG A 212 -1.33 5.53 0.03
CA ARG A 212 -1.23 4.52 1.11
C ARG A 212 -1.50 3.12 0.60
N HIS A 213 -2.52 2.95 -0.24
CA HIS A 213 -2.88 1.65 -0.80
C HIS A 213 -1.76 1.16 -1.72
N ILE A 214 -1.15 2.06 -2.50
CA ILE A 214 0.00 1.73 -3.36
C ILE A 214 1.15 1.18 -2.51
N LEU A 215 1.53 1.89 -1.44
CA LEU A 215 2.64 1.46 -0.57
C LEU A 215 2.34 0.17 0.17
N ILE A 216 1.16 0.03 0.78
CA ILE A 216 0.77 -1.20 1.49
C ILE A 216 0.71 -2.39 0.51
N GLN A 217 0.18 -2.18 -0.69
CA GLN A 217 0.15 -3.23 -1.70
C GLN A 217 1.54 -3.59 -2.23
N HIS A 218 2.45 -2.63 -2.38
CA HIS A 218 3.78 -2.86 -2.94
C HIS A 218 4.73 -3.44 -1.88
N ASP A 219 4.87 -2.75 -0.75
CA ASP A 219 5.84 -3.05 0.30
C ASP A 219 5.24 -4.01 1.35
N GLY A 220 3.94 -3.86 1.63
CA GLY A 220 3.29 -4.47 2.78
C GLY A 220 3.10 -3.52 3.94
N TYR A 221 2.65 -4.08 5.06
CA TYR A 221 2.67 -3.36 6.32
C TYR A 221 4.10 -3.16 6.81
N THR A 222 4.29 -2.13 7.64
CA THR A 222 5.59 -1.79 8.27
C THR A 222 6.16 -2.94 9.12
N ASN A 223 5.35 -3.90 9.56
CA ASN A 223 5.78 -5.10 10.29
C ASN A 223 5.41 -6.40 9.54
N PRO A 224 6.15 -6.81 8.49
CA PRO A 224 5.84 -8.01 7.71
C PRO A 224 6.52 -9.25 8.32
N SER A 225 6.44 -9.45 9.64
CA SER A 225 7.31 -10.40 10.36
C SER A 225 7.22 -11.83 9.82
N ARG A 226 6.15 -12.22 9.11
CA ARG A 226 6.10 -13.49 8.38
C ARG A 226 5.36 -13.35 7.05
N ARG A 227 6.04 -13.71 5.96
CA ARG A 227 5.47 -13.87 4.60
C ARG A 227 6.08 -15.09 3.94
N ASP A 228 5.74 -16.26 4.45
CA ASP A 228 5.93 -17.50 3.74
C ASP A 228 4.56 -18.14 3.48
N ASN A 229 4.16 -18.21 2.20
CA ASN A 229 2.99 -18.95 1.74
C ASN A 229 3.25 -20.47 1.79
N LYS A 230 3.88 -20.98 2.86
CA LYS A 230 4.16 -22.41 3.00
C LYS A 230 2.90 -23.09 3.48
N THR A 231 2.39 -24.02 2.68
CA THR A 231 1.23 -24.85 3.02
C THR A 231 1.68 -26.08 3.82
N TYR A 232 1.76 -25.93 5.15
CA TYR A 232 2.07 -27.03 6.07
C TYR A 232 0.95 -28.06 6.20
N TYR A 233 -0.29 -27.63 6.00
CA TYR A 233 -1.49 -28.41 6.30
C TYR A 233 -1.94 -29.34 5.16
N SER A 234 -1.10 -29.56 4.15
CA SER A 234 -1.47 -30.30 2.93
C SER A 234 -1.79 -31.78 3.16
N ASN A 235 -1.36 -32.34 4.30
CA ASN A 235 -1.40 -33.77 4.61
C ASN A 235 -2.20 -34.12 5.87
N LEU A 236 -2.98 -33.18 6.42
CA LEU A 236 -3.79 -33.42 7.62
C LEU A 236 -5.15 -34.03 7.28
N PRO A 237 -5.73 -34.85 8.19
CA PRO A 237 -7.07 -35.40 8.01
C PRO A 237 -8.13 -34.30 8.01
N ASN A 238 -9.26 -34.56 7.35
CA ASN A 238 -10.38 -33.62 7.36
C ASN A 238 -10.96 -33.50 8.77
N VAL A 239 -11.10 -32.27 9.25
CA VAL A 239 -11.85 -31.93 10.46
C VAL A 239 -13.21 -31.38 10.05
N THR A 240 -14.25 -31.68 10.84
CA THR A 240 -15.59 -31.11 10.65
C THR A 240 -16.02 -30.31 11.88
N ILE A 241 -16.48 -29.08 11.65
CA ILE A 241 -17.13 -28.24 12.66
C ILE A 241 -18.51 -27.88 12.13
N ALA A 242 -19.54 -28.23 12.89
CA ALA A 242 -20.93 -27.92 12.56
C ALA A 242 -21.41 -26.72 13.36
N ALA A 243 -22.41 -26.03 12.83
CA ALA A 243 -23.12 -24.98 13.52
C ALA A 243 -23.69 -25.50 14.86
N PRO A 244 -23.64 -24.69 15.94
CA PRO A 244 -24.34 -25.03 17.15
C PRO A 244 -25.85 -25.00 16.88
N ILE A 245 -26.54 -26.11 17.15
CA ILE A 245 -27.98 -26.25 16.93
C ILE A 245 -28.67 -26.19 18.28
N GLU A 246 -29.65 -25.29 18.44
CA GLU A 246 -30.52 -25.24 19.62
C GLU A 246 -31.54 -26.39 19.60
N ASP A 247 -31.98 -26.83 20.78
CA ASP A 247 -32.93 -27.94 20.93
C ASP A 247 -34.19 -27.74 20.08
N GLY A 248 -34.39 -28.64 19.10
CA GLY A 248 -35.57 -28.66 18.23
C GLY A 248 -35.40 -28.02 16.85
N LEU A 249 -34.23 -27.44 16.52
CA LEU A 249 -33.90 -26.94 15.18
C LEU A 249 -33.09 -27.97 14.37
N SER A 250 -33.19 -27.93 13.05
CA SER A 250 -32.31 -28.66 12.13
C SER A 250 -31.21 -27.73 11.61
N ILE A 251 -30.04 -28.29 11.28
CA ILE A 251 -28.98 -27.59 10.54
C ILE A 251 -29.48 -27.04 9.20
N GLU A 252 -30.54 -27.63 8.65
CA GLU A 252 -31.19 -27.21 7.40
C GLU A 252 -31.97 -25.89 7.54
N ASP A 253 -32.37 -25.54 8.78
CA ASP A 253 -33.06 -24.29 9.08
C ASP A 253 -32.13 -23.07 8.99
N ILE A 254 -30.81 -23.29 9.02
CA ILE A 254 -29.82 -22.25 8.74
C ILE A 254 -29.91 -21.88 7.26
N LYS A 255 -30.45 -20.67 7.00
CA LYS A 255 -30.72 -20.14 5.66
C LYS A 255 -29.47 -19.98 4.79
N VAL A 256 -28.31 -19.74 5.39
CA VAL A 256 -27.03 -19.54 4.69
C VAL A 256 -26.29 -20.89 4.63
N PRO A 257 -26.18 -21.55 3.46
CA PRO A 257 -25.58 -22.88 3.39
C PRO A 257 -24.14 -22.94 3.89
N ASN A 258 -23.35 -21.89 3.64
CA ASN A 258 -21.95 -21.81 4.08
C ASN A 258 -21.78 -21.64 5.60
N GLN A 259 -22.85 -21.36 6.35
CA GLN A 259 -22.81 -21.25 7.82
C GLN A 259 -23.11 -22.58 8.52
N ARG A 260 -23.52 -23.63 7.78
CA ARG A 260 -24.00 -24.89 8.35
C ARG A 260 -22.89 -25.74 8.96
N ALA A 261 -21.87 -26.05 8.17
CA ALA A 261 -20.73 -26.84 8.61
C ALA A 261 -19.52 -26.55 7.72
N TYR A 262 -18.34 -26.66 8.30
CA TYR A 262 -17.07 -26.67 7.59
C TYR A 262 -16.48 -28.08 7.66
N THR A 263 -16.01 -28.59 6.52
CA THR A 263 -15.22 -29.84 6.46
C THR A 263 -14.01 -29.61 5.57
N GLY A 264 -12.80 -29.80 6.11
CA GLY A 264 -11.58 -29.65 5.32
C GLY A 264 -10.31 -30.05 6.07
N PRO A 265 -9.16 -30.11 5.37
CA PRO A 265 -7.89 -30.62 5.92
C PRO A 265 -7.14 -29.59 6.76
N LYS A 266 -7.68 -28.39 6.97
CA LYS A 266 -7.07 -27.39 7.84
C LYS A 266 -7.24 -27.80 9.31
N PRO A 267 -6.25 -27.55 10.19
CA PRO A 267 -6.27 -27.97 11.59
C PRO A 267 -7.16 -27.06 12.45
N VAL A 268 -8.42 -26.89 12.05
CA VAL A 268 -9.38 -26.06 12.77
C VAL A 268 -9.84 -26.81 14.03
N ILE A 269 -9.82 -26.16 15.20
CA ILE A 269 -10.29 -26.76 16.45
C ILE A 269 -11.75 -26.38 16.77
N PRO A 270 -12.57 -27.29 17.31
CA PRO A 270 -13.93 -26.95 17.73
C PRO A 270 -13.91 -25.98 18.92
N SER A 271 -14.95 -25.14 19.05
CA SER A 271 -15.03 -24.13 20.13
C SER A 271 -14.92 -24.77 21.51
N SER A 272 -15.49 -25.96 21.73
CA SER A 272 -15.35 -26.72 22.99
C SER A 272 -13.91 -27.08 23.35
N LEU A 273 -13.05 -27.36 22.36
CA LEU A 273 -11.63 -27.62 22.59
C LEU A 273 -10.87 -26.31 22.81
N ALA A 274 -11.18 -25.26 22.03
CA ALA A 274 -10.60 -23.94 22.22
C ALA A 274 -10.84 -23.40 23.63
N ASP A 275 -12.07 -23.55 24.14
CA ASP A 275 -12.50 -23.07 25.46
C ASP A 275 -11.96 -23.91 26.64
N THR A 276 -11.18 -24.97 26.37
CA THR A 276 -10.62 -25.82 27.43
C THR A 276 -9.53 -25.05 28.20
N PRO A 277 -9.64 -24.86 29.53
CA PRO A 277 -8.61 -24.16 30.30
C PRO A 277 -7.27 -24.89 30.24
N SER A 278 -6.18 -24.19 29.90
CA SER A 278 -4.85 -24.82 29.74
C SER A 278 -4.37 -25.52 31.02
N ALA A 279 -4.71 -24.96 32.19
CA ALA A 279 -4.43 -25.55 33.49
C ALA A 279 -5.01 -26.96 33.68
N SER A 280 -6.15 -27.26 33.05
CA SER A 280 -6.79 -28.58 33.13
C SER A 280 -6.04 -29.67 32.36
N LEU A 281 -5.30 -29.27 31.32
CA LEU A 281 -4.48 -30.17 30.50
C LEU A 281 -3.07 -30.31 31.07
N GLY A 282 -2.55 -29.25 31.71
CA GLY A 282 -1.16 -29.15 32.13
C GLY A 282 -0.19 -29.16 30.93
N VAL A 283 1.11 -28.99 31.19
CA VAL A 283 2.13 -28.89 30.14
C VAL A 283 2.15 -30.12 29.21
N VAL A 284 2.07 -31.32 29.79
CA VAL A 284 2.09 -32.58 29.04
C VAL A 284 0.81 -32.75 28.20
N GLY A 285 -0.36 -32.40 28.75
CA GLY A 285 -1.63 -32.48 28.02
C GLY A 285 -1.71 -31.47 26.88
N LEU A 286 -1.21 -30.24 27.08
CA LEU A 286 -1.10 -29.22 26.03
C LEU A 286 -0.22 -29.73 24.89
N MET A 287 0.97 -30.25 25.19
CA MET A 287 1.88 -30.81 24.19
C MET A 287 1.24 -31.93 23.38
N LYS A 288 0.59 -32.88 24.06
CA LYS A 288 -0.12 -33.99 23.41
C LYS A 288 -1.23 -33.49 22.48
N THR A 289 -1.99 -32.48 22.93
CA THR A 289 -3.11 -31.92 22.17
C THR A 289 -2.62 -31.14 20.94
N LEU A 290 -1.55 -30.36 21.08
CA LEU A 290 -0.88 -29.67 19.96
C LEU A 290 -0.40 -30.66 18.90
N ASN A 291 0.38 -31.67 19.31
CA ASN A 291 0.87 -32.73 18.43
C ASN A 291 -0.27 -33.46 17.71
N SER A 292 -1.32 -33.83 18.44
CA SER A 292 -2.48 -34.51 17.87
C SER A 292 -3.24 -33.63 16.87
N THR A 293 -3.36 -32.33 17.13
CA THR A 293 -4.09 -31.39 16.26
C THR A 293 -3.30 -31.07 14.99
N LEU A 294 -1.98 -30.95 15.12
CA LEU A 294 -1.08 -30.56 14.03
C LEU A 294 -0.45 -31.76 13.31
N GLY A 295 -0.77 -32.99 13.71
CA GLY A 295 -0.26 -34.21 13.10
C GLY A 295 1.25 -34.39 13.27
N THR A 296 1.80 -33.98 14.41
CA THR A 296 3.23 -34.05 14.74
C THR A 296 3.50 -34.95 15.93
N GLU A 297 4.76 -35.32 16.12
CA GLU A 297 5.25 -36.11 17.26
C GLU A 297 6.47 -35.43 17.88
N TYR A 298 6.40 -34.11 18.09
CA TYR A 298 7.52 -33.37 18.70
C TYR A 298 7.66 -33.70 20.18
N ASP A 299 8.90 -33.70 20.66
CA ASP A 299 9.22 -33.80 22.07
C ASP A 299 9.17 -32.43 22.74
N ILE A 300 8.89 -32.44 24.04
CA ILE A 300 8.89 -31.21 24.83
C ILE A 300 10.32 -30.73 25.10
N THR A 301 10.64 -29.52 24.66
CA THR A 301 11.92 -28.85 24.95
C THR A 301 11.83 -28.05 26.25
N PRO A 302 12.95 -27.70 26.91
CA PRO A 302 12.93 -26.83 28.09
C PRO A 302 12.28 -25.46 27.83
N SER A 303 12.55 -24.88 26.65
CA SER A 303 12.00 -23.59 26.22
C SER A 303 10.49 -23.65 26.02
N LEU A 304 9.99 -24.67 25.32
CA LEU A 304 8.55 -24.87 25.14
C LEU A 304 7.85 -25.20 26.48
N SER A 305 8.47 -25.99 27.35
CA SER A 305 7.94 -26.30 28.68
C SER A 305 7.79 -25.04 29.55
N SER A 306 8.81 -24.18 29.54
CA SER A 306 8.80 -22.86 30.19
C SER A 306 7.65 -22.00 29.66
N LEU A 307 7.52 -21.89 28.34
CA LEU A 307 6.45 -21.12 27.68
C LEU A 307 5.05 -21.65 28.00
N LEU A 308 4.82 -22.96 27.94
CA LEU A 308 3.53 -23.56 28.26
C LEU A 308 3.17 -23.39 29.75
N THR A 309 4.16 -23.44 30.64
CA THR A 309 3.98 -23.14 32.07
C THR A 309 3.57 -21.68 32.28
N GLU A 310 4.21 -20.76 31.54
CA GLU A 310 3.86 -19.34 31.54
C GLU A 310 2.41 -19.12 31.07
N TYR A 311 1.97 -19.77 29.98
CA TYR A 311 0.58 -19.68 29.50
C TYR A 311 -0.45 -20.23 30.49
N ILE A 312 -0.13 -21.31 31.20
CA ILE A 312 -0.99 -21.83 32.28
C ILE A 312 -1.11 -20.80 33.41
N SER A 313 0.01 -20.16 33.78
CA SER A 313 0.02 -19.13 34.82
C SER A 313 -0.76 -17.87 34.44
N HIS A 314 -0.92 -17.59 33.14
CA HIS A 314 -1.74 -16.48 32.62
C HIS A 314 -3.21 -16.87 32.45
N GLU A 315 -3.61 -18.07 32.86
CA GLU A 315 -4.98 -18.59 32.76
C GLU A 315 -5.50 -18.68 31.31
N TYR A 316 -4.60 -18.85 30.34
CA TYR A 316 -4.99 -19.01 28.94
C TYR A 316 -5.79 -20.30 28.73
N ASP A 317 -6.72 -20.26 27.79
CA ASP A 317 -7.36 -21.47 27.28
C ASP A 317 -6.53 -22.10 26.15
N PHE A 318 -6.90 -23.32 25.75
CA PHE A 318 -6.19 -24.04 24.70
C PHE A 318 -6.27 -23.32 23.36
N GLY A 319 -7.37 -22.63 23.06
CA GLY A 319 -7.51 -21.82 21.85
C GLY A 319 -6.43 -20.75 21.77
N THR A 320 -6.19 -20.01 22.84
CA THR A 320 -5.16 -18.96 22.89
C THR A 320 -3.77 -19.59 22.74
N VAL A 321 -3.48 -20.66 23.48
CA VAL A 321 -2.20 -21.40 23.34
C VAL A 321 -1.99 -21.88 21.91
N TYR A 322 -3.03 -22.47 21.30
CA TYR A 322 -3.00 -22.97 19.94
C TYR A 322 -2.76 -21.84 18.94
N GLY A 323 -3.50 -20.72 19.06
CA GLY A 323 -3.39 -19.53 18.20
C GLY A 323 -1.99 -18.91 18.18
N TYR A 324 -1.29 -18.92 19.31
CA TYR A 324 0.10 -18.42 19.40
C TYR A 324 1.13 -19.37 18.78
N LEU A 325 0.92 -20.69 18.89
CA LEU A 325 1.93 -21.68 18.57
C LEU A 325 1.78 -22.30 17.19
N HIS A 326 0.56 -22.53 16.69
CA HIS A 326 0.34 -23.17 15.39
C HIS A 326 1.03 -22.47 14.21
N PRO A 327 1.14 -21.11 14.18
CA PRO A 327 1.82 -20.41 13.10
C PRO A 327 3.28 -20.81 12.95
N ILE A 328 3.97 -20.98 14.07
CA ILE A 328 5.42 -21.21 14.09
C ILE A 328 5.81 -22.66 14.28
N TRP A 329 4.84 -23.52 14.60
CA TRP A 329 5.06 -24.90 14.99
C TRP A 329 6.00 -25.68 14.08
N PHE A 330 5.89 -25.46 12.76
CA PHE A 330 6.71 -26.14 11.74
C PHE A 330 7.98 -25.38 11.32
N ASP A 331 8.05 -24.07 11.61
CA ASP A 331 9.12 -23.18 11.12
C ASP A 331 10.18 -22.88 12.17
N CYS A 332 9.81 -22.87 13.46
CA CYS A 332 10.74 -22.54 14.54
C CYS A 332 11.43 -23.79 15.10
N ASP A 333 12.68 -23.65 15.50
CA ASP A 333 13.28 -24.58 16.46
C ASP A 333 12.52 -24.44 17.78
N LEU A 334 11.94 -25.54 18.28
CA LEU A 334 11.21 -25.54 19.55
C LEU A 334 12.11 -25.19 20.75
N ASN A 335 13.43 -25.19 20.60
CA ASN A 335 14.36 -24.69 21.61
C ASN A 335 14.37 -23.15 21.70
N ASP A 336 14.02 -22.45 20.63
CA ASP A 336 14.08 -20.98 20.53
C ASP A 336 12.68 -20.34 20.40
N ILE A 337 11.62 -21.12 20.61
CA ILE A 337 10.23 -20.69 20.36
C ILE A 337 9.81 -19.52 21.25
N GLN A 338 10.16 -19.56 22.54
CA GLN A 338 9.84 -18.50 23.50
C GLN A 338 10.53 -17.18 23.12
N ASP A 339 11.81 -17.22 22.75
CA ASP A 339 12.57 -16.04 22.34
C ASP A 339 12.07 -15.49 21.00
N SER A 340 11.71 -16.35 20.05
CA SER A 340 11.15 -15.95 18.76
C SER A 340 9.83 -15.17 18.90
N LEU A 341 8.96 -15.60 19.81
CA LEU A 341 7.70 -14.90 20.11
C LEU A 341 7.98 -13.55 20.79
N ARG A 342 8.86 -13.53 21.80
CA ARG A 342 9.25 -12.29 22.52
C ARG A 342 9.86 -11.24 21.59
N ILE A 343 10.71 -11.66 20.65
CA ILE A 343 11.29 -10.76 19.64
C ILE A 343 10.17 -10.16 18.77
N SER A 344 9.24 -11.00 18.29
CA SER A 344 8.14 -10.55 17.43
C SER A 344 7.22 -9.55 18.14
N GLU A 345 6.91 -9.81 19.41
CA GLU A 345 6.14 -8.92 20.27
C GLU A 345 6.87 -7.60 20.52
N ALA A 346 8.15 -7.64 20.90
CA ALA A 346 8.95 -6.46 21.16
C ALA A 346 9.07 -5.56 19.91
N THR A 347 9.27 -6.15 18.73
CA THR A 347 9.31 -5.43 17.45
C THR A 347 7.96 -4.76 17.14
N ASP A 348 6.83 -5.44 17.33
CA ASP A 348 5.51 -4.81 17.12
C ASP A 348 5.27 -3.66 18.10
N LEU A 349 5.70 -3.80 19.36
CA LEU A 349 5.61 -2.76 20.36
C LEU A 349 6.45 -1.53 19.99
N GLU A 350 7.69 -1.72 19.58
CA GLU A 350 8.60 -0.65 19.13
C GLU A 350 7.99 0.10 17.94
N ILE A 351 7.53 -0.61 16.91
CA ILE A 351 6.88 -0.01 15.73
C ILE A 351 5.67 0.84 16.12
N ARG A 352 4.84 0.36 17.06
CA ARG A 352 3.66 1.11 17.50
C ARG A 352 4.01 2.32 18.36
N GLN A 353 5.10 2.27 19.12
CA GLN A 353 5.61 3.41 19.89
C GLN A 353 6.16 4.50 18.94
N GLU A 354 6.94 4.11 17.94
CA GLU A 354 7.52 5.03 16.95
C GLU A 354 6.49 5.56 15.94
N ALA A 355 5.37 4.85 15.77
CA ALA A 355 4.29 5.26 14.89
C ALA A 355 3.59 6.55 15.35
N LEU A 356 3.77 7.00 16.60
CA LEU A 356 3.10 8.16 17.17
C LEU A 356 4.12 9.18 17.71
N VAL A 357 4.22 10.34 17.05
CA VAL A 357 5.10 11.44 17.47
C VAL A 357 4.28 12.71 17.65
N ASP A 358 4.33 13.31 18.85
CA ASP A 358 3.61 14.56 19.19
C ASP A 358 2.10 14.55 18.86
N GLY A 359 1.45 13.39 18.98
CA GLY A 359 0.03 13.21 18.66
C GLY A 359 -0.28 13.10 17.15
N GLN A 360 0.74 12.90 16.32
CA GLN A 360 0.63 12.56 14.90
C GLN A 360 1.09 11.14 14.64
N ILE A 361 0.31 10.41 13.85
CA ILE A 361 0.73 9.15 13.26
C ILE A 361 1.74 9.46 12.16
N THR A 362 2.92 8.87 12.23
CA THR A 362 4.00 9.03 11.25
C THR A 362 3.65 8.37 9.92
N GLU A 363 4.39 8.68 8.85
CA GLU A 363 4.18 8.07 7.53
C GLU A 363 4.29 6.53 7.58
N GLU A 364 5.20 6.01 8.40
CA GLU A 364 5.35 4.58 8.65
C GLU A 364 4.20 4.01 9.49
N GLY A 365 3.72 4.77 10.49
CA GLY A 365 2.54 4.42 11.26
C GLY A 365 1.26 4.32 10.42
N LEU A 366 1.14 5.11 9.35
CA LEU A 366 -0.02 5.06 8.43
C LEU A 366 -0.13 3.73 7.66
N ARG A 367 0.94 2.94 7.63
CA ARG A 367 1.02 1.63 6.97
C ARG A 367 1.12 0.49 7.98
N MET A 368 0.83 0.75 9.25
CA MET A 368 0.84 -0.31 10.25
C MET A 368 -0.23 -1.36 9.95
N ALA A 369 0.09 -2.59 10.32
CA ALA A 369 -0.86 -3.67 10.31
C ALA A 369 -1.89 -3.47 11.44
N PRO A 370 -3.05 -4.15 11.36
CA PRO A 370 -3.97 -4.26 12.49
C PRO A 370 -3.26 -4.66 13.78
N ARG A 371 -3.78 -4.27 14.94
CA ARG A 371 -3.22 -4.71 16.24
C ARG A 371 -3.47 -6.19 16.50
N ARG A 372 -4.67 -6.63 16.16
CA ARG A 372 -5.17 -7.98 16.40
C ARG A 372 -5.89 -8.50 15.16
N VAL A 373 -5.94 -9.80 15.05
CA VAL A 373 -6.69 -10.53 14.02
C VAL A 373 -7.43 -11.70 14.67
N TRP A 374 -8.58 -12.05 14.14
CA TRP A 374 -9.29 -13.26 14.53
C TRP A 374 -8.71 -14.45 13.77
N ASP A 375 -8.02 -15.33 14.50
CA ASP A 375 -7.59 -16.62 13.98
C ASP A 375 -8.77 -17.60 14.03
N LEU A 376 -9.27 -17.95 12.84
CA LEU A 376 -10.41 -18.82 12.67
C LEU A 376 -10.07 -20.28 13.00
N PHE A 377 -8.79 -20.66 13.00
CA PHE A 377 -8.39 -22.02 13.34
C PHE A 377 -8.48 -22.25 14.85
N SER A 378 -7.95 -21.32 15.65
CA SER A 378 -8.05 -21.34 17.12
C SER A 378 -9.38 -20.84 17.69
N ASN A 379 -10.16 -20.09 16.92
CA ASN A 379 -11.29 -19.29 17.41
C ASN A 379 -10.91 -18.23 18.45
N ARG A 380 -9.74 -17.62 18.30
CA ARG A 380 -9.25 -16.56 19.19
C ARG A 380 -8.76 -15.35 18.42
N VAL A 381 -8.94 -14.19 19.03
CA VAL A 381 -8.32 -12.95 18.60
C VAL A 381 -6.88 -12.96 19.10
N VAL A 382 -5.93 -13.00 18.18
CA VAL A 382 -4.50 -13.02 18.48
C VAL A 382 -3.83 -11.72 18.01
N PRO A 383 -2.69 -11.33 18.60
CA PRO A 383 -1.91 -10.20 18.11
C PRO A 383 -1.45 -10.41 16.66
N TRP A 384 -1.35 -9.34 15.89
CA TRP A 384 -0.91 -9.41 14.49
C TRP A 384 0.47 -10.03 14.31
N TRP A 385 1.40 -9.79 15.23
CA TRP A 385 2.78 -10.29 15.15
C TRP A 385 2.87 -11.83 15.23
N VAL A 386 1.80 -12.50 15.63
CA VAL A 386 1.66 -13.97 15.63
C VAL A 386 1.23 -14.48 14.24
N ALA A 387 0.45 -13.70 13.48
CA ALA A 387 -0.21 -14.16 12.26
C ALA A 387 0.76 -14.43 11.10
N LEU A 388 0.50 -15.49 10.33
CA LEU A 388 1.36 -15.88 9.19
C LEU A 388 1.17 -15.04 7.93
N HIS A 389 -0.03 -14.49 7.75
CA HIS A 389 -0.37 -13.70 6.58
C HIS A 389 -1.52 -12.75 6.90
N THR A 390 -1.77 -11.83 5.97
CA THR A 390 -2.80 -10.80 6.12
C THR A 390 -4.19 -11.42 6.33
N PRO A 391 -5.03 -10.87 7.24
CA PRO A 391 -6.40 -11.32 7.41
C PRO A 391 -7.29 -10.92 6.25
N TRP A 392 -8.37 -11.68 6.09
CA TRP A 392 -9.51 -11.27 5.27
C TRP A 392 -10.35 -10.24 6.02
N GLY A 393 -10.80 -9.19 5.36
CA GLY A 393 -11.66 -8.20 5.99
C GLY A 393 -13.10 -8.71 6.12
N ILE A 394 -13.73 -8.52 7.28
CA ILE A 394 -15.18 -8.65 7.43
C ILE A 394 -15.78 -7.26 7.51
N SER A 395 -16.69 -6.98 6.59
CA SER A 395 -17.36 -5.70 6.46
C SER A 395 -18.86 -5.94 6.56
N HIS A 396 -19.58 -5.12 7.32
CA HIS A 396 -21.00 -5.38 7.55
C HIS A 396 -21.83 -4.10 7.73
N ALA A 397 -23.10 -4.19 7.37
CA ALA A 397 -24.08 -3.17 7.73
C ALA A 397 -24.26 -3.12 9.26
N TRP A 398 -24.60 -1.95 9.77
CA TRP A 398 -24.91 -1.77 11.18
C TRP A 398 -26.41 -1.84 11.41
N LEU A 399 -26.80 -2.48 12.50
CA LEU A 399 -28.17 -2.48 12.97
C LEU A 399 -28.37 -1.42 14.05
N ASP A 400 -29.63 -1.03 14.25
CA ASP A 400 -30.02 -0.14 15.34
C ASP A 400 -29.64 -0.74 16.70
N ASN A 401 -29.35 0.12 17.70
CA ASN A 401 -29.03 -0.31 19.07
C ASN A 401 -30.07 -1.28 19.64
N SER A 402 -31.34 -1.08 19.33
CA SER A 402 -32.44 -1.96 19.76
C SER A 402 -32.36 -3.38 19.21
N HIS A 403 -31.62 -3.61 18.12
CA HIS A 403 -31.43 -4.90 17.45
C HIS A 403 -30.03 -5.48 17.67
N ARG A 404 -29.20 -4.83 18.49
CA ARG A 404 -27.86 -5.30 18.86
C ARG A 404 -27.85 -5.89 20.28
N ALA A 405 -26.92 -6.80 20.51
CA ALA A 405 -26.55 -7.34 21.81
C ALA A 405 -25.04 -7.18 22.01
N ASN A 406 -24.66 -6.88 23.25
CA ASN A 406 -23.28 -6.79 23.70
C ASN A 406 -22.89 -8.14 24.30
N VAL A 407 -22.19 -8.97 23.53
CA VAL A 407 -21.88 -10.36 23.90
C VAL A 407 -20.47 -10.44 24.48
N LEU A 408 -20.33 -10.93 25.70
CA LEU A 408 -19.03 -11.34 26.25
C LEU A 408 -18.69 -12.72 25.68
N THR A 409 -17.48 -12.88 25.15
CA THR A 409 -17.08 -14.10 24.45
C THR A 409 -15.63 -14.48 24.77
N PRO A 410 -15.29 -15.78 24.84
CA PRO A 410 -13.90 -16.22 24.96
C PRO A 410 -13.07 -15.88 23.72
N ILE A 411 -13.69 -15.58 22.58
CA ILE A 411 -12.99 -15.27 21.32
C ILE A 411 -12.02 -14.08 21.50
N ASN A 412 -12.39 -13.07 22.29
CA ASN A 412 -11.52 -11.95 22.65
C ASN A 412 -11.11 -11.98 24.13
N GLU A 413 -10.98 -13.17 24.71
CA GLU A 413 -10.61 -13.39 26.12
C GLU A 413 -11.54 -12.69 27.14
N HIS A 414 -12.79 -12.42 26.74
CA HIS A 414 -13.74 -11.62 27.53
C HIS A 414 -13.20 -10.22 27.89
N GLU A 415 -12.28 -9.67 27.10
CA GLU A 415 -11.68 -8.37 27.37
C GLU A 415 -12.69 -7.23 27.20
N TRP A 416 -13.62 -7.33 26.26
CA TRP A 416 -14.71 -6.36 26.07
C TRP A 416 -15.97 -7.01 25.49
N PRO A 417 -17.15 -6.43 25.73
CA PRO A 417 -18.37 -6.87 25.07
C PRO A 417 -18.34 -6.58 23.56
N VAL A 418 -18.81 -7.54 22.76
CA VAL A 418 -18.81 -7.49 21.30
C VAL A 418 -20.22 -7.10 20.81
N PRO A 419 -20.41 -5.91 20.20
CA PRO A 419 -21.71 -5.47 19.70
C PRO A 419 -22.07 -6.16 18.38
N ILE A 420 -22.97 -7.14 18.41
CA ILE A 420 -23.44 -7.89 17.23
C ILE A 420 -24.98 -7.88 17.14
N PRO A 421 -25.60 -8.19 15.98
CA PRO A 421 -27.04 -8.44 15.91
C PRO A 421 -27.50 -9.47 16.94
N LYS A 422 -28.69 -9.28 17.54
CA LYS A 422 -29.24 -10.18 18.58
C LYS A 422 -29.36 -11.64 18.14
N ASP A 423 -29.54 -11.86 16.85
CA ASP A 423 -29.73 -13.13 16.17
C ASP A 423 -28.48 -13.56 15.39
N ALA A 424 -27.36 -12.82 15.50
CA ALA A 424 -26.08 -13.24 14.95
C ALA A 424 -25.35 -14.18 15.92
N ASN A 425 -24.62 -15.14 15.34
CA ASN A 425 -23.74 -16.04 16.08
C ASN A 425 -22.34 -16.04 15.44
N LEU A 426 -21.32 -15.76 16.23
CA LEU A 426 -19.93 -15.70 15.77
C LEU A 426 -19.41 -17.05 15.27
N ASP A 427 -19.89 -18.18 15.79
CA ASP A 427 -19.53 -19.50 15.28
C ASP A 427 -20.06 -19.72 13.86
N LEU A 428 -21.26 -19.21 13.53
CA LEU A 428 -21.79 -19.26 12.16
C LEU A 428 -20.95 -18.41 11.21
N VAL A 429 -20.58 -17.20 11.62
CA VAL A 429 -19.68 -16.32 10.85
C VAL A 429 -18.33 -17.00 10.64
N ARG A 430 -17.77 -17.64 11.67
CA ARG A 430 -16.51 -18.39 11.60
C ARG A 430 -16.60 -19.52 10.58
N ILE A 431 -17.64 -20.36 10.64
CA ILE A 431 -17.85 -21.47 9.70
C ILE A 431 -17.95 -20.95 8.26
N GLU A 432 -18.67 -19.85 8.04
CA GLU A 432 -18.76 -19.23 6.70
C GLU A 432 -17.39 -18.75 6.22
N MET A 433 -16.62 -18.05 7.06
CA MET A 433 -15.29 -17.56 6.70
C MET A 433 -14.32 -18.72 6.38
N LEU A 434 -14.37 -19.80 7.16
CA LEU A 434 -13.57 -21.02 6.91
C LEU A 434 -13.95 -21.67 5.58
N ASN A 435 -15.24 -21.80 5.28
CA ASN A 435 -15.73 -22.34 4.00
C ASN A 435 -15.33 -21.47 2.80
N LEU A 436 -15.21 -20.15 3.00
CA LEU A 436 -14.71 -19.25 1.97
C LEU A 436 -13.18 -19.34 1.79
N GLY A 437 -12.46 -19.96 2.74
CA GLY A 437 -11.02 -20.23 2.70
C GLY A 437 -10.16 -19.31 3.56
N ALA A 438 -10.75 -18.54 4.48
CA ALA A 438 -10.00 -17.68 5.39
C ALA A 438 -9.38 -18.49 6.55
N GLU A 439 -8.15 -18.14 6.91
CA GLU A 439 -7.48 -18.60 8.15
C GLU A 439 -7.52 -17.48 9.21
N TYR A 440 -7.15 -16.26 8.81
CA TYR A 440 -7.30 -15.06 9.63
C TYR A 440 -8.37 -14.14 9.07
N ALA A 441 -9.14 -13.53 9.96
CA ALA A 441 -10.11 -12.50 9.63
C ALA A 441 -9.87 -11.24 10.48
N TRP A 442 -10.25 -10.08 9.95
CA TRP A 442 -10.33 -8.84 10.71
C TRP A 442 -11.78 -8.40 10.78
N LEU A 443 -12.32 -8.34 11.99
CA LEU A 443 -13.67 -7.88 12.28
C LEU A 443 -13.56 -6.76 13.31
N ASP A 444 -14.02 -5.56 12.98
CA ASP A 444 -13.89 -4.35 13.81
C ASP A 444 -14.37 -4.57 15.25
N VAL A 445 -15.53 -5.19 15.45
CA VAL A 445 -16.11 -5.44 16.78
C VAL A 445 -15.33 -6.47 17.62
N LEU A 446 -14.52 -7.33 16.99
CA LEU A 446 -13.66 -8.32 17.67
C LEU A 446 -12.19 -7.92 17.77
N CYS A 447 -11.65 -7.22 16.78
CA CYS A 447 -10.22 -6.93 16.69
C CYS A 447 -9.87 -5.54 17.25
N LEU A 448 -10.86 -4.64 17.41
CA LEU A 448 -10.74 -3.38 18.12
C LEU A 448 -11.39 -3.46 19.49
N ARG A 449 -10.69 -2.94 20.51
CA ARG A 449 -11.22 -2.84 21.87
C ARG A 449 -12.48 -1.99 21.88
N GLN A 450 -13.59 -2.54 22.37
CA GLN A 450 -14.89 -1.86 22.47
C GLN A 450 -15.10 -1.26 23.87
N GLU A 451 -16.07 -0.37 24.00
CA GLU A 451 -16.46 0.26 25.25
C GLU A 451 -17.02 -0.77 26.26
N GLY A 452 -16.73 -0.57 27.55
CA GLY A 452 -17.33 -1.33 28.64
C GLY A 452 -16.57 -2.62 28.98
N GLY A 453 -15.31 -2.72 28.55
CA GLY A 453 -14.45 -3.88 28.79
C GLY A 453 -13.54 -3.76 30.02
N ARG A 454 -12.80 -4.84 30.28
CA ARG A 454 -11.62 -4.81 31.17
C ARG A 454 -10.56 -3.91 30.53
N ARG A 455 -9.78 -3.24 31.39
CA ARG A 455 -8.68 -2.36 30.96
C ARG A 455 -9.14 -1.28 29.97
N GLU A 456 -10.29 -0.67 30.26
CA GLU A 456 -10.83 0.48 29.52
C GLU A 456 -9.79 1.62 29.35
N ASP A 457 -8.85 1.73 30.30
CA ASP A 457 -7.70 2.65 30.24
C ASP A 457 -6.82 2.48 29.00
N LEU A 458 -6.80 1.28 28.40
CA LEU A 458 -6.06 0.97 27.18
C LEU A 458 -6.81 1.41 25.92
N ARG A 459 -8.15 1.47 25.94
CA ARG A 459 -8.96 1.71 24.73
C ARG A 459 -8.57 3.01 24.05
N ALA A 460 -8.55 4.10 24.83
CA ALA A 460 -8.15 5.41 24.32
C ALA A 460 -6.74 5.40 23.71
N ARG A 461 -5.78 4.66 24.31
CA ARG A 461 -4.39 4.54 23.82
C ARG A 461 -4.30 3.71 22.54
N GLU A 462 -4.99 2.58 22.47
CA GLU A 462 -5.03 1.72 21.28
C GLU A 462 -5.70 2.46 20.11
N TRP A 463 -6.85 3.10 20.36
CA TRP A 463 -7.61 3.81 19.34
C TRP A 463 -6.83 4.96 18.71
N MET A 464 -5.88 5.58 19.44
CA MET A 464 -4.99 6.63 18.90
C MET A 464 -4.42 6.26 17.54
N LEU A 465 -4.01 5.00 17.39
CA LEU A 465 -3.36 4.47 16.20
C LEU A 465 -4.29 3.59 15.37
N ASP A 466 -5.13 2.79 16.04
CA ASP A 466 -5.87 1.73 15.37
C ASP A 466 -7.06 2.29 14.57
N VAL A 467 -7.83 3.26 15.12
CA VAL A 467 -9.01 3.83 14.45
C VAL A 467 -8.67 4.56 13.14
N PRO A 468 -7.65 5.44 13.10
CA PRO A 468 -7.29 6.12 11.85
C PRO A 468 -6.76 5.20 10.74
N ASN A 469 -6.38 3.96 11.09
CA ASN A 469 -5.79 2.98 10.18
C ASN A 469 -6.70 1.79 9.86
N ILE A 470 -7.97 1.79 10.29
CA ILE A 470 -8.92 0.67 10.06
C ILE A 470 -8.97 0.23 8.60
N GLY A 471 -9.02 1.19 7.66
CA GLY A 471 -9.08 0.89 6.23
C GLY A 471 -7.97 -0.04 5.74
N ASN A 472 -6.81 -0.08 6.41
CA ASN A 472 -5.69 -0.95 6.05
C ASN A 472 -6.07 -2.43 6.06
N ALA A 473 -6.96 -2.86 6.97
CA ALA A 473 -7.40 -4.24 7.10
C ALA A 473 -8.16 -4.77 5.85
N TYR A 474 -8.68 -3.88 5.01
CA TYR A 474 -9.54 -4.22 3.87
C TYR A 474 -8.82 -4.18 2.51
N LEU A 475 -7.51 -3.90 2.50
CA LEU A 475 -6.78 -3.56 1.26
C LEU A 475 -6.16 -4.75 0.53
N LEU A 476 -5.55 -5.68 1.26
CA LEU A 476 -4.63 -6.66 0.68
C LEU A 476 -5.33 -7.96 0.27
N GLU A 477 -6.23 -8.45 1.11
CA GLU A 477 -6.90 -9.74 0.94
C GLU A 477 -8.40 -9.57 0.64
N LYS A 478 -9.11 -10.70 0.60
CA LYS A 478 -10.54 -10.71 0.29
C LYS A 478 -11.34 -10.04 1.41
N VAL A 479 -12.37 -9.27 1.03
CA VAL A 479 -13.35 -8.69 1.94
C VAL A 479 -14.69 -9.41 1.81
N VAL A 480 -15.24 -9.90 2.91
CA VAL A 480 -16.58 -10.52 2.97
C VAL A 480 -17.57 -9.48 3.50
N CYS A 481 -18.53 -9.10 2.65
CA CYS A 481 -19.47 -8.02 2.93
C CYS A 481 -20.87 -8.57 3.29
N TYR A 482 -21.31 -8.34 4.53
CA TYR A 482 -22.66 -8.67 5.00
C TYR A 482 -23.58 -7.44 4.88
N PHE A 483 -24.46 -7.44 3.87
CA PHE A 483 -25.28 -6.27 3.54
C PHE A 483 -26.51 -6.06 4.44
N ASN A 484 -26.98 -7.11 5.14
CA ASN A 484 -28.12 -7.07 6.05
C ASN A 484 -27.73 -6.96 7.54
N GLY A 485 -26.43 -6.99 7.85
CA GLY A 485 -25.92 -7.05 9.22
C GLY A 485 -24.94 -8.21 9.39
N LEU A 486 -24.03 -8.12 10.35
CA LEU A 486 -23.01 -9.15 10.58
C LEU A 486 -23.65 -10.55 10.75
N GLY A 487 -23.20 -11.53 9.95
CA GLY A 487 -23.71 -12.91 10.01
C GLY A 487 -25.13 -13.12 9.48
N GLN A 488 -25.83 -12.06 9.09
CA GLN A 488 -27.22 -12.13 8.63
C GLN A 488 -27.35 -12.65 7.20
N PRO A 489 -28.40 -13.44 6.90
CA PRO A 489 -28.70 -13.85 5.54
C PRO A 489 -29.01 -12.65 4.65
N LEU A 490 -28.47 -12.66 3.44
CA LEU A 490 -28.87 -11.76 2.37
C LEU A 490 -30.19 -12.27 1.77
N ASP A 491 -31.28 -11.58 2.08
CA ASP A 491 -32.64 -11.96 1.66
C ASP A 491 -33.46 -10.75 1.18
N GLY A 492 -34.77 -10.97 0.96
CA GLY A 492 -35.69 -9.95 0.46
C GLY A 492 -35.84 -8.70 1.33
N GLY A 493 -35.36 -8.73 2.59
CA GLY A 493 -35.32 -7.55 3.47
C GLY A 493 -34.21 -6.54 3.14
N PHE A 494 -33.32 -6.87 2.18
CA PHE A 494 -32.23 -5.98 1.77
C PHE A 494 -32.73 -4.68 1.12
N ASP A 495 -32.45 -3.56 1.81
CA ASP A 495 -32.66 -2.20 1.30
C ASP A 495 -31.32 -1.49 1.05
N SER A 496 -31.04 -1.20 -0.22
CA SER A 496 -29.84 -0.49 -0.65
C SER A 496 -29.82 1.00 -0.32
N ASP A 497 -30.98 1.58 0.00
CA ASP A 497 -31.17 3.02 0.15
C ASP A 497 -31.51 3.44 1.58
N SER A 498 -31.80 2.47 2.46
CA SER A 498 -31.90 2.65 3.91
C SER A 498 -30.69 3.41 4.46
N ALA A 499 -30.94 4.31 5.42
CA ALA A 499 -29.89 5.06 6.13
C ALA A 499 -28.86 4.16 6.83
N ARG A 500 -29.22 2.91 7.14
CA ARG A 500 -28.34 1.89 7.76
C ARG A 500 -27.73 0.92 6.75
N SER A 501 -28.07 1.08 5.46
CA SER A 501 -27.49 0.26 4.39
C SER A 501 -25.98 0.39 4.37
N TRP A 502 -25.31 -0.72 4.06
CA TRP A 502 -23.86 -0.75 3.86
C TRP A 502 -23.39 0.33 2.85
N PHE A 503 -24.18 0.60 1.81
CA PHE A 503 -23.86 1.59 0.77
C PHE A 503 -23.97 3.04 1.24
N LYS A 504 -24.68 3.30 2.33
CA LYS A 504 -24.95 4.64 2.86
C LYS A 504 -24.03 5.02 4.02
N ARG A 505 -23.43 4.07 4.72
CA ARG A 505 -22.54 4.36 5.86
C ARG A 505 -21.23 5.01 5.43
N THR A 506 -20.80 6.06 6.13
CA THR A 506 -19.57 6.78 5.80
C THR A 506 -18.31 5.90 5.88
N TRP A 507 -18.15 5.12 6.95
CA TRP A 507 -16.97 4.28 7.19
C TRP A 507 -16.73 3.19 6.12
N THR A 508 -17.79 2.65 5.51
CA THR A 508 -17.69 1.60 4.49
C THR A 508 -17.04 2.05 3.19
N LEU A 509 -16.74 3.35 3.02
CA LEU A 509 -15.86 3.84 1.97
C LEU A 509 -14.47 3.20 2.05
N GLN A 510 -13.92 3.11 3.26
CA GLN A 510 -12.59 2.54 3.53
C GLN A 510 -12.58 1.01 3.34
N GLU A 511 -13.76 0.39 3.41
CA GLU A 511 -13.96 -1.06 3.32
C GLU A 511 -14.23 -1.53 1.87
N THR A 512 -14.31 -0.60 0.91
CA THR A 512 -14.62 -0.91 -0.49
C THR A 512 -13.38 -1.47 -1.21
N SER A 513 -13.33 -2.79 -1.40
CA SER A 513 -12.22 -3.52 -2.04
C SER A 513 -12.56 -4.06 -3.43
N HIS A 514 -11.55 -4.21 -4.29
CA HIS A 514 -11.67 -4.92 -5.57
C HIS A 514 -11.81 -6.44 -5.37
N ASN A 515 -11.21 -6.98 -4.30
CA ASN A 515 -11.25 -8.39 -3.95
C ASN A 515 -12.32 -8.58 -2.86
N TRP A 516 -13.58 -8.76 -3.26
CA TRP A 516 -14.69 -8.86 -2.31
C TRP A 516 -15.66 -9.99 -2.68
N THR A 517 -16.42 -10.45 -1.69
CA THR A 517 -17.54 -11.38 -1.88
C THR A 517 -18.71 -11.04 -0.95
N ILE A 518 -19.88 -11.59 -1.25
CA ILE A 518 -21.08 -11.49 -0.41
C ILE A 518 -20.92 -12.45 0.77
N GLY A 519 -21.15 -11.95 1.99
CA GLY A 519 -21.41 -12.75 3.18
C GLY A 519 -22.91 -12.93 3.40
N GLY A 520 -23.31 -14.03 4.03
CA GLY A 520 -24.71 -14.39 4.25
C GLY A 520 -25.45 -14.83 2.98
N ASP A 521 -24.74 -15.34 1.96
CA ASP A 521 -25.35 -15.70 0.68
C ASP A 521 -26.34 -16.87 0.83
N THR A 522 -27.62 -16.62 0.53
CA THR A 522 -28.72 -17.60 0.57
C THR A 522 -28.89 -18.40 -0.72
N GLY A 523 -28.12 -18.08 -1.77
CA GLY A 523 -28.23 -18.69 -3.10
C GLY A 523 -29.19 -17.97 -4.06
N ASP A 524 -29.80 -16.84 -3.66
CA ASP A 524 -30.65 -16.03 -4.54
C ASP A 524 -29.81 -15.31 -5.61
N LYS A 525 -29.80 -15.91 -6.81
CA LYS A 525 -29.05 -15.39 -7.97
C LYS A 525 -29.49 -13.98 -8.40
N MET A 526 -30.77 -13.64 -8.28
CA MET A 526 -31.28 -12.33 -8.71
C MET A 526 -30.86 -11.23 -7.73
N LEU A 527 -31.03 -11.48 -6.43
CA LEU A 527 -30.61 -10.57 -5.38
C LEU A 527 -29.09 -10.36 -5.40
N ASN A 528 -28.32 -11.46 -5.51
CA ASN A 528 -26.86 -11.40 -5.63
C ASN A 528 -26.40 -10.56 -6.83
N LYS A 529 -27.08 -10.69 -7.98
CA LYS A 529 -26.79 -9.87 -9.17
C LYS A 529 -27.08 -8.38 -8.92
N ARG A 530 -28.18 -8.05 -8.22
CA ARG A 530 -28.53 -6.67 -7.86
C ARG A 530 -27.48 -6.06 -6.92
N VAL A 531 -27.09 -6.77 -5.86
CA VAL A 531 -26.05 -6.33 -4.91
C VAL A 531 -24.71 -6.14 -5.61
N ARG A 532 -24.27 -7.10 -6.44
CA ARG A 532 -23.03 -6.99 -7.22
C ARG A 532 -23.03 -5.80 -8.18
N LYS A 533 -24.16 -5.50 -8.83
CA LYS A 533 -24.29 -4.30 -9.69
C LYS A 533 -24.13 -3.01 -8.86
N ARG A 534 -24.78 -2.95 -7.69
CA ARG A 534 -24.68 -1.79 -6.78
C ARG A 534 -23.27 -1.60 -6.25
N PHE A 535 -22.61 -2.67 -5.83
CA PHE A 535 -21.22 -2.64 -5.36
C PHE A 535 -20.24 -2.20 -6.46
N LYS A 536 -20.40 -2.68 -7.69
CA LYS A 536 -19.58 -2.21 -8.83
C LYS A 536 -19.74 -0.70 -9.04
N SER A 537 -20.95 -0.18 -8.96
CA SER A 537 -21.19 1.27 -9.03
C SER A 537 -20.48 2.03 -7.91
N GLN A 538 -20.54 1.53 -6.67
CA GLN A 538 -19.83 2.12 -5.54
C GLN A 538 -18.31 2.12 -5.77
N LEU A 539 -17.76 0.98 -6.19
CA LEU A 539 -16.32 0.83 -6.45
C LEU A 539 -15.84 1.83 -7.51
N SER A 540 -16.57 1.98 -8.62
CA SER A 540 -16.26 2.98 -9.65
C SER A 540 -16.34 4.42 -9.11
N SER A 541 -17.30 4.73 -8.25
CA SER A 541 -17.37 6.07 -7.63
C SER A 541 -16.20 6.31 -6.67
N VAL A 542 -15.78 5.30 -5.89
CA VAL A 542 -14.60 5.38 -5.01
C VAL A 542 -13.32 5.54 -5.84
N GLU A 543 -13.18 4.85 -6.96
CA GLU A 543 -12.06 5.03 -7.90
C GLU A 543 -12.02 6.44 -8.49
N GLN A 544 -13.18 6.98 -8.89
CA GLN A 544 -13.28 8.35 -9.38
C GLN A 544 -12.92 9.36 -8.29
N ALA A 545 -13.35 9.12 -7.05
CA ALA A 545 -13.10 10.02 -5.93
C ALA A 545 -11.62 10.19 -5.58
N LYS A 546 -10.79 9.18 -5.83
CA LYS A 546 -9.33 9.27 -5.59
C LYS A 546 -8.63 10.37 -6.38
N ARG A 547 -9.27 10.96 -7.40
CA ARG A 547 -8.69 12.01 -8.24
C ARG A 547 -8.65 13.38 -7.57
N ASP A 548 -9.67 13.72 -6.77
CA ASP A 548 -9.78 15.05 -6.19
C ASP A 548 -10.67 15.09 -4.95
N VAL A 549 -10.53 16.17 -4.19
CA VAL A 549 -11.30 16.37 -2.95
C VAL A 549 -12.80 16.53 -3.20
N VAL A 550 -13.19 17.03 -4.37
CA VAL A 550 -14.58 17.36 -4.70
C VAL A 550 -15.41 16.09 -4.87
N HIS A 551 -14.90 15.09 -5.56
CA HIS A 551 -15.57 13.79 -5.70
C HIS A 551 -15.67 13.04 -4.37
N TRP A 552 -14.66 13.16 -3.49
CA TRP A 552 -14.75 12.62 -2.13
C TRP A 552 -15.87 13.29 -1.32
N LEU A 553 -16.00 14.61 -1.39
CA LEU A 553 -17.07 15.35 -0.74
C LEU A 553 -18.45 14.96 -1.31
N SER A 554 -18.57 14.84 -2.64
CA SER A 554 -19.79 14.38 -3.32
C SER A 554 -20.23 12.99 -2.85
N LEU A 555 -19.28 12.05 -2.70
CA LEU A 555 -19.57 10.73 -2.14
C LEU A 555 -20.12 10.79 -0.71
N LEU A 556 -19.63 11.71 0.11
CA LEU A 556 -20.04 11.84 1.51
C LEU A 556 -21.37 12.56 1.71
N GLN A 557 -21.76 13.44 0.79
CA GLN A 557 -23.05 14.14 0.82
C GLN A 557 -24.22 13.15 0.88
N GLY A 558 -24.14 12.06 0.12
CA GLY A 558 -25.18 11.02 0.08
C GLY A 558 -25.14 9.98 1.19
N ARG A 559 -24.26 10.15 2.18
CA ARG A 559 -23.94 9.15 3.21
C ARG A 559 -24.33 9.58 4.63
N THR A 560 -24.54 8.57 5.47
CA THR A 560 -24.98 8.65 6.85
C THR A 560 -23.82 8.39 7.82
N SER A 561 -23.80 9.16 8.89
CA SER A 561 -22.93 8.99 10.05
C SER A 561 -23.71 9.34 11.32
N GLU A 562 -23.24 8.89 12.47
CA GLU A 562 -23.86 9.25 13.75
C GLU A 562 -23.47 10.66 14.16
N LYS A 563 -22.22 11.05 13.87
CA LYS A 563 -21.72 12.40 14.04
C LYS A 563 -21.17 12.93 12.71
N ASP A 564 -21.30 14.23 12.46
CA ASP A 564 -20.73 14.83 11.24
C ASP A 564 -19.20 14.75 11.21
N VAL A 565 -18.56 14.71 12.38
CA VAL A 565 -17.10 14.55 12.52
C VAL A 565 -16.60 13.21 11.96
N ASP A 566 -17.44 12.16 11.96
CA ASP A 566 -17.12 10.86 11.36
C ASP A 566 -16.90 10.96 9.85
N LYS A 567 -17.60 11.89 9.17
CA LYS A 567 -17.37 12.14 7.74
C LYS A 567 -15.99 12.69 7.49
N VAL A 568 -15.50 13.56 8.38
CA VAL A 568 -14.14 14.09 8.32
C VAL A 568 -13.09 13.01 8.64
N ALA A 569 -13.34 12.16 9.65
CA ALA A 569 -12.47 11.01 9.93
C ALA A 569 -12.37 10.07 8.73
N ALA A 570 -13.51 9.76 8.08
CA ALA A 570 -13.51 8.90 6.92
C ALA A 570 -12.65 9.45 5.77
N LEU A 571 -12.70 10.78 5.54
CA LEU A 571 -11.83 11.47 4.56
C LEU A 571 -10.35 11.43 4.93
N THR A 572 -10.04 11.44 6.22
CA THR A 572 -8.65 11.51 6.70
C THR A 572 -7.82 10.35 6.15
N TYR A 573 -8.42 9.16 6.05
CA TYR A 573 -7.78 7.99 5.46
C TYR A 573 -7.37 8.18 3.99
N PHE A 574 -8.16 8.93 3.21
CA PHE A 574 -7.99 9.10 1.76
C PHE A 574 -7.32 10.41 1.33
N LEU A 575 -7.29 11.44 2.18
CA LEU A 575 -6.77 12.75 1.79
C LEU A 575 -5.45 13.12 2.49
N ALA A 576 -5.17 12.55 3.66
CA ALA A 576 -3.99 12.91 4.45
C ALA A 576 -2.71 12.24 3.91
N MET A 577 -1.60 12.97 3.95
CA MET A 577 -0.29 12.54 3.48
C MET A 577 0.81 12.89 4.48
N GLY A 578 1.78 11.97 4.64
CA GLY A 578 2.93 12.12 5.52
C GLY A 578 2.62 11.91 7.00
N SER A 579 1.50 12.43 7.49
CA SER A 579 1.02 12.15 8.85
C SER A 579 -0.50 12.26 8.96
N THR A 580 -1.07 11.69 10.04
CA THR A 580 -2.45 12.00 10.45
C THR A 580 -2.53 12.31 11.93
N PRO A 581 -3.47 13.17 12.34
CA PRO A 581 -4.03 13.14 13.69
C PRO A 581 -4.23 11.74 14.24
N ALA A 582 -3.66 11.46 15.41
CA ALA A 582 -4.06 10.30 16.20
C ALA A 582 -5.51 10.46 16.69
N HIS A 583 -6.20 9.37 17.03
CA HIS A 583 -7.49 9.46 17.73
C HIS A 583 -7.32 9.93 19.18
N ASN A 584 -8.33 10.59 19.77
CA ASN A 584 -8.36 11.01 21.16
C ASN A 584 -9.81 11.08 21.66
N GLU A 585 -10.17 10.18 22.58
CA GLU A 585 -11.52 10.12 23.16
C GLU A 585 -11.76 11.13 24.29
N THR A 586 -10.72 11.53 25.01
CA THR A 586 -10.83 12.07 26.38
C THR A 586 -10.68 13.58 26.49
N ARG A 587 -11.01 14.36 25.46
CA ARG A 587 -10.81 15.82 25.53
C ARG A 587 -12.11 16.61 25.74
N PRO A 588 -12.43 17.02 26.98
CA PRO A 588 -13.07 18.30 27.25
C PRO A 588 -12.02 19.44 27.25
N THR A 589 -12.52 20.64 26.98
CA THR A 589 -11.81 21.91 26.84
C THR A 589 -11.12 22.35 28.14
N THR A 590 -10.00 23.07 27.98
CA THR A 590 -9.33 23.99 28.94
C THR A 590 -8.55 23.43 30.15
N SER A 591 -7.34 24.00 30.28
CA SER A 591 -6.30 23.87 31.30
C SER A 591 -6.80 23.89 32.76
N THR A 592 -6.27 23.01 33.62
CA THR A 592 -5.48 23.43 34.80
C THR A 592 -4.72 22.25 35.43
N THR A 593 -3.39 22.44 35.54
CA THR A 593 -2.46 21.98 36.60
C THR A 593 -2.48 20.52 37.09
N HIS A 594 -1.36 19.84 36.76
CA HIS A 594 -0.60 18.85 37.52
C HIS A 594 -1.23 18.20 38.77
N ASP A 595 -1.32 16.87 38.74
CA ASP A 595 -0.77 16.06 39.84
C ASP A 595 -0.38 14.65 39.35
N TYR A 596 0.91 14.45 39.04
CA TYR A 596 1.51 13.12 38.94
C TYR A 596 2.46 12.99 40.13
N THR A 597 1.99 12.36 41.20
CA THR A 597 2.87 11.77 42.20
C THR A 597 2.43 10.35 42.54
N LYS A 598 3.46 9.48 42.61
CA LYS A 598 3.56 8.09 43.11
C LYS A 598 3.52 6.99 42.03
N ILE A 599 4.51 6.12 41.84
CA ILE A 599 5.75 5.76 42.56
C ILE A 599 6.72 5.11 41.52
N SER A 600 8.02 5.36 41.68
CA SER A 600 9.17 4.63 41.11
C SER A 600 9.83 3.82 42.26
N PRO A 601 10.72 2.81 42.07
CA PRO A 601 12.04 3.10 41.49
C PRO A 601 12.78 1.92 40.79
N THR A 602 13.52 2.22 39.71
CA THR A 602 14.99 2.01 39.62
C THR A 602 15.48 2.26 38.19
N SER A 603 16.08 3.42 37.94
CA SER A 603 17.36 3.53 37.23
C SER A 603 17.92 4.93 37.45
N LYS A 604 19.22 5.01 37.75
CA LYS A 604 19.98 6.26 37.80
C LYS A 604 20.53 6.49 36.40
N ASP A 605 20.17 7.61 35.79
CA ASP A 605 21.15 8.38 35.03
C ASP A 605 20.72 9.83 34.88
N ASN A 606 21.68 10.73 35.13
CA ASN A 606 21.53 12.17 35.08
C ASN A 606 21.62 12.65 33.62
N SER A 607 20.64 13.42 33.15
CA SER A 607 20.93 14.49 32.20
C SER A 607 20.09 15.73 32.52
N ILE A 608 20.81 16.83 32.72
CA ILE A 608 20.29 18.17 32.91
C ILE A 608 19.92 18.70 31.53
N GLY A 609 18.63 18.96 31.31
CA GLY A 609 18.11 19.61 30.11
C GLY A 609 17.00 20.59 30.51
N THR A 610 17.35 21.88 30.52
CA THR A 610 16.47 23.02 30.76
C THR A 610 15.25 22.97 29.83
N GLY A 611 14.05 22.98 30.43
CA GLY A 611 12.80 23.05 29.71
C GLY A 611 12.56 24.39 29.03
N ASP A 612 11.95 24.34 27.86
CA ASP A 612 11.23 25.47 27.24
C ASP A 612 9.92 24.91 26.61
N PRO A 613 8.75 25.56 26.80
CA PRO A 613 7.45 24.98 26.54
C PRO A 613 6.96 25.35 25.13
N THR A 614 7.37 24.58 24.14
CA THR A 614 6.78 24.61 22.79
C THR A 614 6.54 23.21 22.26
N SER A 615 5.78 22.39 23.00
CA SER A 615 5.09 21.25 22.39
C SER A 615 3.70 21.72 21.95
N THR A 616 3.64 22.20 20.71
CA THR A 616 2.36 22.45 20.03
C THR A 616 1.74 21.09 19.71
N ILE A 617 1.05 20.51 20.70
CA ILE A 617 0.37 19.21 20.60
C ILE A 617 -0.51 19.22 19.35
N ALA A 618 -0.15 18.37 18.38
CA ALA A 618 -0.83 18.31 17.10
C ALA A 618 -2.28 17.81 17.28
N PRO A 619 -3.21 18.20 16.39
CA PRO A 619 -4.64 18.03 16.67
C PRO A 619 -5.03 16.57 16.48
N ALA A 620 -5.09 15.78 17.55
CA ALA A 620 -5.72 14.46 17.54
C ALA A 620 -7.22 14.56 17.15
N TYR A 621 -7.72 13.67 16.30
CA TYR A 621 -9.15 13.53 16.00
C TYR A 621 -9.89 13.11 17.28
N SER A 622 -11.00 13.75 17.60
CA SER A 622 -11.82 13.41 18.76
C SER A 622 -13.28 13.52 18.37
N GLU A 623 -14.08 12.54 18.78
CA GLU A 623 -15.52 12.57 18.55
C GLU A 623 -16.24 13.72 19.29
N LEU A 624 -15.56 14.37 20.24
CA LEU A 624 -16.06 15.54 20.98
C LEU A 624 -15.81 16.86 20.24
N LYS A 625 -15.00 16.86 19.17
CA LYS A 625 -14.72 18.06 18.38
C LYS A 625 -15.85 18.37 17.41
N SER A 626 -16.00 19.66 17.09
CA SER A 626 -16.85 20.06 15.98
C SER A 626 -16.29 19.52 14.65
N ALA A 627 -17.17 19.29 13.68
CA ALA A 627 -16.75 18.88 12.35
C ALA A 627 -15.86 19.93 11.66
N GLU A 628 -16.04 21.23 11.97
CA GLU A 628 -15.17 22.30 11.46
C GLU A 628 -13.75 22.22 12.04
N ASP A 629 -13.61 21.93 13.33
CA ASP A 629 -12.28 21.78 13.95
C ASP A 629 -11.54 20.58 13.39
N ALA A 630 -12.25 19.46 13.19
CA ALA A 630 -11.70 18.28 12.55
C ALA A 630 -11.32 18.57 11.08
N TRP A 631 -12.17 19.29 10.34
CA TRP A 631 -11.90 19.68 8.96
C TRP A 631 -10.66 20.58 8.87
N THR A 632 -10.56 21.56 9.75
CA THR A 632 -9.39 22.44 9.86
C THR A 632 -8.12 21.67 10.19
N ALA A 633 -8.19 20.69 11.09
CA ALA A 633 -7.07 19.80 11.39
C ALA A 633 -6.66 18.95 10.18
N LEU A 634 -7.62 18.39 9.45
CA LEU A 634 -7.40 17.59 8.25
C LEU A 634 -6.72 18.44 7.15
N VAL A 635 -7.19 19.66 6.87
CA VAL A 635 -6.61 20.53 5.83
C VAL A 635 -5.11 20.80 6.04
N LYS A 636 -4.60 20.78 7.28
CA LYS A 636 -3.16 20.91 7.57
C LYS A 636 -2.32 19.75 7.02
N VAL A 637 -2.89 18.55 6.95
CA VAL A 637 -2.19 17.30 6.56
C VAL A 637 -2.66 16.76 5.20
N ILE A 638 -3.68 17.36 4.58
CA ILE A 638 -4.07 17.02 3.21
C ILE A 638 -2.92 17.35 2.23
N ARG A 639 -2.79 16.52 1.18
CA ARG A 639 -1.84 16.76 0.08
C ARG A 639 -1.94 18.18 -0.50
N TRP A 640 -0.79 18.77 -0.82
CA TRP A 640 -0.67 20.13 -1.32
C TRP A 640 -1.50 20.41 -2.59
N TYR A 641 -1.70 19.41 -3.46
CA TYR A 641 -2.54 19.59 -4.67
C TYR A 641 -4.04 19.56 -4.34
N HIS A 642 -4.49 18.79 -3.34
CA HIS A 642 -5.89 18.82 -2.90
C HIS A 642 -6.23 20.15 -2.21
N ARG A 643 -5.28 20.74 -1.48
CA ARG A 643 -5.42 22.13 -0.99
C ARG A 643 -5.47 23.12 -2.15
N SER A 644 -4.66 22.92 -3.17
CA SER A 644 -4.71 23.75 -4.39
C SER A 644 -6.07 23.66 -5.10
N GLN A 645 -6.68 22.46 -5.15
CA GLN A 645 -8.05 22.29 -5.65
C GLN A 645 -9.06 23.11 -4.83
N MET A 646 -8.97 23.15 -3.50
CA MET A 646 -9.84 24.02 -2.68
C MET A 646 -9.68 25.50 -3.03
N LEU A 647 -8.45 25.95 -3.24
CA LEU A 647 -8.13 27.33 -3.61
C LEU A 647 -8.73 27.70 -4.98
N PHE A 648 -8.59 26.85 -5.99
CA PHE A 648 -8.95 27.15 -7.37
C PHE A 648 -10.37 26.75 -7.79
N LEU A 649 -11.01 25.82 -7.08
CA LEU A 649 -12.30 25.27 -7.50
C LEU A 649 -13.48 25.74 -6.64
N TYR A 650 -13.28 25.98 -5.33
CA TYR A 650 -14.36 26.47 -4.48
C TYR A 650 -14.56 27.97 -4.72
N HIS A 651 -15.79 28.40 -4.96
CA HIS A 651 -16.03 29.73 -5.52
C HIS A 651 -16.30 30.83 -4.48
N GLU A 652 -16.79 30.47 -3.30
CA GLU A 652 -17.00 31.42 -2.21
C GLU A 652 -15.74 31.54 -1.35
N PRO A 653 -15.51 32.70 -0.71
CA PRO A 653 -14.51 32.80 0.33
C PRO A 653 -14.93 31.97 1.56
N GLY A 654 -13.92 31.42 2.22
CA GLY A 654 -14.08 30.76 3.51
C GLY A 654 -14.26 31.73 4.68
N PRO A 655 -14.18 31.21 5.92
CA PRO A 655 -14.15 32.01 7.14
C PRO A 655 -12.99 33.03 7.13
N GLU A 656 -13.13 34.15 7.85
CA GLU A 656 -12.26 35.33 7.80
C GLU A 656 -10.75 35.07 8.02
N LYS A 657 -10.37 33.96 8.67
CA LYS A 657 -8.97 33.54 8.91
C LYS A 657 -8.47 32.43 7.96
N ASN A 658 -9.31 31.98 7.04
CA ASN A 658 -9.06 30.89 6.09
C ASN A 658 -9.85 31.14 4.78
N ALA A 659 -9.91 32.39 4.32
CA ALA A 659 -10.77 32.79 3.21
C ALA A 659 -10.44 32.02 1.91
N TRP A 660 -9.22 31.51 1.78
CA TRP A 660 -8.77 30.72 0.65
C TRP A 660 -9.44 29.34 0.48
N ARG A 661 -9.97 28.73 1.55
CA ARG A 661 -10.56 27.37 1.56
C ARG A 661 -12.02 27.37 2.06
N PRO A 662 -12.84 26.37 1.70
CA PRO A 662 -14.17 26.24 2.28
C PRO A 662 -14.11 25.85 3.78
N SER A 663 -15.10 26.33 4.55
CA SER A 663 -15.52 25.68 5.81
C SER A 663 -16.08 24.28 5.54
N TRP A 664 -16.27 23.48 6.58
CA TRP A 664 -16.88 22.15 6.49
C TRP A 664 -18.29 22.22 5.89
N GLN A 665 -19.12 23.17 6.35
CA GLN A 665 -20.47 23.36 5.84
C GLN A 665 -20.46 23.73 4.34
N GLN A 666 -19.57 24.64 3.95
CA GLN A 666 -19.36 25.02 2.56
C GLN A 666 -18.87 23.83 1.71
N ALA A 667 -17.93 23.04 2.22
CA ALA A 667 -17.40 21.86 1.54
C ALA A 667 -18.50 20.80 1.32
N MET A 668 -19.37 20.59 2.31
CA MET A 668 -20.51 19.67 2.19
C MET A 668 -21.62 20.19 1.28
N ASN A 669 -21.70 21.49 1.03
CA ASN A 669 -22.66 22.10 0.10
C ASN A 669 -22.07 22.41 -1.28
N TRP A 670 -20.83 21.99 -1.52
CA TRP A 670 -20.13 22.27 -2.77
C TRP A 670 -20.80 21.54 -3.94
N ASP A 671 -21.37 22.30 -4.89
CA ASP A 671 -21.90 21.75 -6.15
C ASP A 671 -20.76 21.25 -7.04
N THR A 672 -20.82 19.97 -7.41
CA THR A 672 -19.71 19.19 -8.00
C THR A 672 -19.83 19.02 -9.51
N ARG A 673 -20.79 19.69 -10.16
CA ARG A 673 -21.29 19.32 -11.50
C ARG A 673 -20.35 19.51 -12.69
N THR A 674 -19.19 20.15 -12.57
CA THR A 674 -18.24 20.24 -13.69
C THR A 674 -16.89 20.75 -13.21
N PHE A 675 -15.94 19.85 -12.97
CA PHE A 675 -14.54 20.25 -12.77
C PHE A 675 -13.60 19.33 -13.55
N SER A 676 -12.66 19.97 -14.26
CA SER A 676 -11.56 19.29 -14.93
C SER A 676 -10.50 18.91 -13.88
N SER A 677 -9.92 17.70 -13.99
CA SER A 677 -8.86 17.23 -13.09
C SER A 677 -7.51 17.90 -13.43
N VAL A 678 -7.44 19.22 -13.30
CA VAL A 678 -6.26 20.02 -13.64
C VAL A 678 -5.30 20.10 -12.46
N PHE A 679 -4.02 20.25 -12.77
CA PHE A 679 -2.99 20.57 -11.79
C PHE A 679 -2.94 22.08 -11.53
N TYR A 680 -3.22 22.52 -10.31
CA TYR A 680 -3.37 23.94 -9.95
C TYR A 680 -2.13 24.57 -9.28
N GLY A 681 -0.98 23.88 -9.27
CA GLY A 681 0.20 24.26 -8.47
C GLY A 681 0.13 23.74 -7.03
N SER A 682 1.02 24.19 -6.15
CA SER A 682 1.12 23.70 -4.76
C SER A 682 0.68 24.71 -3.72
N VAL A 683 -0.25 24.31 -2.85
CA VAL A 683 -0.55 25.03 -1.61
C VAL A 683 0.14 24.29 -0.47
N ASN A 684 1.18 24.90 0.07
CA ASN A 684 2.02 24.39 1.16
C ASN A 684 1.53 24.91 2.52
N HIS A 685 1.84 24.16 3.59
CA HIS A 685 1.46 24.50 4.97
C HIS A 685 2.72 24.39 5.80
N ASP A 686 3.09 25.48 6.45
CA ASP A 686 4.21 25.50 7.39
C ASP A 686 3.67 25.27 8.80
N MET A 687 4.04 24.13 9.39
CA MET A 687 3.55 23.70 10.70
C MET A 687 3.99 24.65 11.83
N LYS A 688 5.12 25.36 11.69
CA LYS A 688 5.67 26.21 12.76
C LYS A 688 4.83 27.49 12.96
N PRO A 689 4.65 28.35 11.95
CA PRO A 689 3.79 29.51 12.05
C PRO A 689 2.31 29.18 11.79
N GLY A 690 1.99 27.97 11.31
CA GLY A 690 0.63 27.57 10.92
C GLY A 690 0.12 28.28 9.66
N THR A 691 1.03 28.76 8.80
CA THR A 691 0.69 29.57 7.62
C THR A 691 0.57 28.71 6.37
N TYR A 692 -0.29 29.15 5.45
CA TYR A 692 -0.45 28.54 4.14
C TYR A 692 0.18 29.42 3.06
N SER A 693 0.81 28.80 2.08
CA SER A 693 1.37 29.53 0.94
C SER A 693 1.14 28.81 -0.38
N TYR A 694 0.73 29.56 -1.40
CA TYR A 694 0.65 29.10 -2.77
C TYR A 694 1.95 29.40 -3.52
N ASP A 695 2.50 28.39 -4.19
CA ASP A 695 3.62 28.56 -5.12
C ASP A 695 3.10 28.49 -6.55
N GLY A 696 3.15 29.63 -7.24
CA GLY A 696 2.67 29.77 -8.62
C GLY A 696 2.73 31.20 -9.12
N TRP A 697 1.94 31.50 -10.15
CA TRP A 697 1.98 32.79 -10.82
C TRP A 697 0.98 33.78 -10.24
N ARG A 698 1.45 35.02 -10.06
CA ARG A 698 0.65 36.15 -9.60
C ARG A 698 0.75 37.34 -10.54
N ILE A 699 -0.38 37.97 -10.85
CA ILE A 699 -0.45 39.33 -11.39
C ILE A 699 -0.98 40.27 -10.30
N GLU A 700 -0.23 41.31 -9.98
CA GLU A 700 -0.52 42.21 -8.85
C GLU A 700 -1.82 43.00 -9.02
N SER A 701 -2.12 43.43 -10.25
CA SER A 701 -3.28 44.26 -10.57
C SER A 701 -3.90 43.88 -11.91
N VAL A 702 -5.16 43.44 -11.87
CA VAL A 702 -6.02 43.17 -13.02
C VAL A 702 -7.39 43.80 -12.79
N GLN A 703 -8.08 44.20 -13.86
CA GLN A 703 -9.44 44.72 -13.78
C GLN A 703 -10.43 43.65 -14.25
N VAL A 704 -11.42 43.32 -13.41
CA VAL A 704 -12.50 42.37 -13.69
C VAL A 704 -13.79 43.12 -13.95
N GLN A 705 -14.52 42.74 -14.99
CA GLN A 705 -15.80 43.35 -15.38
C GLN A 705 -16.82 42.30 -15.85
N GLY A 706 -18.09 42.50 -15.50
CA GLY A 706 -19.22 41.72 -16.04
C GLY A 706 -19.54 40.44 -15.26
N LEU A 707 -18.97 40.27 -14.06
CA LEU A 707 -19.26 39.13 -13.16
C LEU A 707 -19.96 39.56 -11.86
N ALA A 708 -20.45 40.80 -11.76
CA ALA A 708 -21.06 41.30 -10.53
C ALA A 708 -22.50 40.82 -10.31
N THR A 709 -23.26 40.55 -11.39
CA THR A 709 -24.68 40.21 -11.29
C THR A 709 -24.87 38.70 -11.08
N PRO A 710 -25.68 38.25 -10.10
CA PRO A 710 -25.97 36.85 -9.87
C PRO A 710 -27.03 36.36 -10.87
N VAL A 711 -26.60 36.09 -12.10
CA VAL A 711 -27.40 35.43 -13.15
C VAL A 711 -27.04 33.94 -13.24
N ALA A 712 -27.80 33.15 -14.00
CA ALA A 712 -27.50 31.74 -14.23
C ALA A 712 -26.07 31.56 -14.79
N ALA A 713 -25.34 30.58 -14.27
CA ALA A 713 -24.02 30.21 -14.78
C ALA A 713 -24.14 29.49 -16.14
N PRO A 714 -23.13 29.57 -17.03
CA PRO A 714 -21.89 30.33 -16.87
C PRO A 714 -22.09 31.84 -17.06
N ARG A 715 -21.46 32.63 -16.18
CA ARG A 715 -21.46 34.10 -16.26
C ARG A 715 -20.21 34.57 -17.00
N ASN A 716 -20.39 35.40 -18.02
CA ASN A 716 -19.30 35.82 -18.90
C ASN A 716 -18.91 37.27 -18.63
N GLY A 717 -17.62 37.52 -18.52
CA GLY A 717 -17.05 38.82 -18.26
C GLY A 717 -15.79 39.08 -19.07
N HIS A 718 -15.05 40.12 -18.67
CA HIS A 718 -13.76 40.44 -19.24
C HIS A 718 -12.72 40.70 -18.16
N LEU A 719 -11.53 40.16 -18.39
CA LEU A 719 -10.33 40.44 -17.62
C LEU A 719 -9.45 41.40 -18.42
N ILE A 720 -9.12 42.54 -17.82
CA ILE A 720 -8.26 43.55 -18.43
C ILE A 720 -6.91 43.54 -17.69
N VAL A 721 -5.84 43.26 -18.45
CA VAL A 721 -4.47 43.15 -17.94
C VAL A 721 -3.59 44.20 -18.61
N GLN A 722 -2.75 44.88 -17.84
CA GLN A 722 -1.82 45.86 -18.38
C GLN A 722 -0.53 45.17 -18.84
N THR A 723 -0.23 45.27 -20.13
CA THR A 723 0.92 44.62 -20.76
C THR A 723 1.94 45.65 -21.20
N ARG A 724 3.23 45.35 -21.03
CA ARG A 724 4.33 46.15 -21.60
C ARG A 724 4.80 45.52 -22.91
N SER A 725 4.79 46.32 -23.98
CA SER A 725 5.40 45.97 -25.27
C SER A 725 6.56 46.90 -25.58
N TRP A 726 7.63 46.35 -26.18
CA TRP A 726 8.83 47.09 -26.53
C TRP A 726 8.60 48.15 -27.61
N TYR A 727 7.57 48.01 -28.46
CA TYR A 727 7.25 48.94 -29.55
C TYR A 727 5.93 49.73 -29.34
N ARG A 728 5.04 49.28 -28.45
CA ARG A 728 3.72 49.91 -28.20
C ARG A 728 3.59 50.53 -26.79
N GLY A 729 4.61 50.45 -25.95
CA GLY A 729 4.52 50.91 -24.56
C GLY A 729 3.52 50.10 -23.71
N LYS A 730 2.91 50.74 -22.71
CA LYS A 730 1.86 50.15 -21.86
C LYS A 730 0.53 50.10 -22.62
N HIS A 731 -0.02 48.92 -22.85
CA HIS A 731 -1.34 48.73 -23.48
C HIS A 731 -2.18 47.73 -22.68
N ARG A 732 -3.51 47.82 -22.80
CA ARG A 732 -4.47 46.96 -22.08
C ARG A 732 -4.87 45.79 -22.96
N CYS A 733 -4.59 44.56 -22.53
CA CYS A 733 -5.10 43.35 -23.15
C CYS A 733 -6.42 42.96 -22.49
N ARG A 734 -7.42 42.56 -23.28
CA ARG A 734 -8.73 42.14 -22.82
C ARG A 734 -8.90 40.65 -23.11
N TYR A 735 -9.17 39.85 -22.08
CA TYR A 735 -9.43 38.43 -22.16
C TYR A 735 -10.88 38.14 -21.77
N LYS A 736 -11.48 37.13 -22.39
CA LYS A 736 -12.81 36.64 -21.99
C LYS A 736 -12.65 35.79 -20.73
N ILE A 737 -13.58 35.95 -19.79
CA ILE A 737 -13.62 35.12 -18.57
C ILE A 737 -15.00 34.53 -18.38
N SER A 738 -15.06 33.35 -17.78
CA SER A 738 -16.28 32.60 -17.50
C SER A 738 -16.27 32.13 -16.04
N ALA A 739 -17.38 32.37 -15.32
CA ALA A 739 -17.59 31.85 -13.97
C ALA A 739 -18.73 30.83 -14.00
N GLY A 740 -18.41 29.56 -13.72
CA GLY A 740 -19.35 28.44 -13.65
C GLY A 740 -20.23 28.41 -12.39
N HIS A 741 -20.23 29.47 -11.58
CA HIS A 741 -20.97 29.58 -10.31
C HIS A 741 -21.74 30.90 -10.22
N GLN A 742 -22.71 30.97 -9.31
CA GLN A 742 -23.57 32.14 -9.13
C GLN A 742 -23.00 33.20 -8.17
N TYR A 743 -22.00 32.85 -7.35
CA TYR A 743 -21.41 33.79 -6.38
C TYR A 743 -20.83 35.05 -7.06
N PRO A 744 -21.26 36.26 -6.67
CA PRO A 744 -20.94 37.49 -7.38
C PRO A 744 -19.46 37.88 -7.24
N ILE A 745 -18.90 38.41 -8.33
CA ILE A 745 -17.55 38.98 -8.36
C ILE A 745 -17.69 40.44 -8.78
N PRO A 746 -17.65 41.40 -7.84
CA PRO A 746 -17.83 42.81 -8.17
C PRO A 746 -16.86 43.31 -9.24
N ASP A 747 -17.30 44.27 -10.03
CA ASP A 747 -16.42 44.93 -10.98
C ASP A 747 -15.37 45.73 -10.19
N GLY A 748 -14.09 45.57 -10.51
CA GLY A 748 -13.04 46.15 -9.69
C GLY A 748 -11.64 45.74 -10.08
N VAL A 749 -10.68 46.19 -9.27
CA VAL A 749 -9.26 45.85 -9.39
C VAL A 749 -8.91 44.78 -8.36
N TYR A 750 -8.28 43.71 -8.83
CA TYR A 750 -7.93 42.53 -8.05
C TYR A 750 -6.48 42.13 -8.31
N SER A 751 -5.93 41.30 -7.42
CA SER A 751 -4.76 40.47 -7.70
C SER A 751 -5.24 39.11 -8.24
N LEU A 752 -4.50 38.56 -9.20
CA LEU A 752 -4.85 37.32 -9.91
C LEU A 752 -3.80 36.25 -9.63
N LEU A 753 -4.25 35.06 -9.20
CA LEU A 753 -3.42 33.85 -9.14
C LEU A 753 -3.83 32.91 -10.28
N PHE A 754 -2.86 32.24 -10.90
CA PHE A 754 -3.12 31.25 -11.96
C PHE A 754 -2.03 30.17 -11.99
N ALA A 755 -2.39 29.01 -12.52
CA ALA A 755 -1.51 27.85 -12.63
C ALA A 755 -0.93 27.69 -14.06
N GLU A 756 0.25 27.07 -14.16
CA GLU A 756 1.01 26.92 -15.41
C GLU A 756 0.43 25.84 -16.36
N TYR A 757 -0.35 24.88 -15.86
CA TYR A 757 -0.69 23.65 -16.58
C TYR A 757 -2.21 23.40 -16.86
N PRO A 758 -2.96 24.30 -17.54
CA PRO A 758 -4.26 23.91 -18.07
C PRO A 758 -4.09 23.10 -19.36
N ILE A 759 -4.53 21.83 -19.31
CA ILE A 759 -4.63 20.94 -20.48
C ILE A 759 -5.70 21.48 -21.46
N SER A 760 -6.67 22.28 -20.98
CA SER A 760 -7.79 22.89 -21.72
C SER A 760 -7.52 24.33 -22.20
N ASN A 761 -8.42 24.87 -23.03
CA ASN A 761 -8.41 26.27 -23.47
C ASN A 761 -8.83 27.27 -22.37
N GLU A 762 -9.23 26.77 -21.21
CA GLU A 762 -9.70 27.52 -20.06
C GLU A 762 -8.64 27.45 -18.96
N THR A 763 -8.15 28.60 -18.51
CA THR A 763 -7.18 28.70 -17.42
C THR A 763 -7.87 29.07 -16.11
N PRO A 764 -7.93 28.15 -15.13
CA PRO A 764 -8.48 28.43 -13.82
C PRO A 764 -7.68 29.51 -13.09
N CYS A 765 -8.37 30.49 -12.57
CA CYS A 765 -7.79 31.67 -11.93
C CYS A 765 -8.52 31.98 -10.62
N VAL A 766 -7.76 32.50 -9.65
CA VAL A 766 -8.29 32.98 -8.37
C VAL A 766 -8.12 34.49 -8.32
N VAL A 767 -9.18 35.20 -7.97
CA VAL A 767 -9.12 36.64 -7.72
C VAL A 767 -9.28 36.95 -6.26
N GLY A 768 -8.51 37.93 -5.80
CA GLY A 768 -8.49 38.34 -4.41
C GLY A 768 -7.82 39.69 -4.22
N LYS A 769 -7.63 40.06 -2.96
CA LYS A 769 -6.92 41.28 -2.57
C LYS A 769 -5.67 40.92 -1.79
N MET A 770 -4.59 41.64 -2.08
CA MET A 770 -3.38 41.59 -1.26
C MET A 770 -3.52 42.59 -0.11
N LEU A 771 -3.32 42.12 1.11
CA LEU A 771 -3.18 42.95 2.29
C LEU A 771 -1.76 43.56 2.36
N PRO A 772 -1.55 44.63 3.16
CA PRO A 772 -0.24 45.28 3.28
C PRO A 772 0.89 44.35 3.75
N ASP A 773 0.56 43.33 4.54
CA ASP A 773 1.46 42.29 5.03
C ASP A 773 1.79 41.20 3.99
N GLN A 774 1.36 41.38 2.74
CA GLN A 774 1.49 40.41 1.64
C GLN A 774 0.65 39.13 1.80
N THR A 775 -0.41 39.16 2.62
CA THR A 775 -1.40 38.07 2.68
C THR A 775 -2.45 38.23 1.57
N PHE A 776 -2.71 37.15 0.83
CA PHE A 776 -3.74 37.10 -0.21
C PHE A 776 -5.07 36.64 0.38
N ILE A 777 -6.10 37.49 0.29
CA ILE A 777 -7.47 37.19 0.67
C ILE A 777 -8.29 36.90 -0.57
N LYS A 778 -8.70 35.64 -0.72
CA LYS A 778 -9.52 35.19 -1.84
C LYS A 778 -10.88 35.90 -1.85
N THR A 779 -11.31 36.32 -3.04
CA THR A 779 -12.67 36.81 -3.30
C THR A 779 -13.49 35.75 -4.01
N SER A 780 -12.98 35.17 -5.10
CA SER A 780 -13.67 34.12 -5.87
C SER A 780 -12.74 33.51 -6.94
N VAL A 781 -13.29 32.69 -7.84
CA VAL A 781 -12.57 32.00 -8.92
C VAL A 781 -13.28 32.22 -10.27
N PHE A 782 -12.56 32.07 -11.38
CA PHE A 782 -13.14 32.00 -12.72
C PHE A 782 -12.13 31.37 -13.69
N GLU A 783 -12.56 31.10 -14.90
CA GLU A 783 -11.70 30.62 -15.99
C GLU A 783 -11.42 31.74 -16.98
N VAL A 784 -10.17 31.85 -17.43
CA VAL A 784 -9.78 32.73 -18.53
C VAL A 784 -9.70 31.92 -19.82
N ILE A 785 -10.43 32.34 -20.84
CA ILE A 785 -10.51 31.66 -22.13
C ILE A 785 -9.35 32.13 -23.01
N ASP A 786 -8.69 31.18 -23.68
CA ASP A 786 -7.57 31.40 -24.60
C ASP A 786 -6.39 32.14 -23.95
N TRP A 787 -6.11 31.83 -22.68
CA TRP A 787 -4.97 32.40 -21.96
C TRP A 787 -3.65 32.03 -22.66
N PRO A 788 -2.68 32.95 -22.80
CA PRO A 788 -1.42 32.64 -23.48
C PRO A 788 -0.68 31.52 -22.74
N ARG A 789 -0.11 30.55 -23.46
CA ARG A 789 0.76 29.49 -22.90
C ARG A 789 2.24 29.81 -23.11
N ASP A 790 2.63 31.03 -22.77
CA ASP A 790 4.00 31.53 -22.95
C ASP A 790 4.40 32.37 -21.74
N GLU A 791 5.34 31.86 -20.98
CA GLU A 791 5.89 32.50 -19.79
C GLU A 791 6.41 33.92 -20.07
N LYS A 792 6.98 34.17 -21.26
CA LYS A 792 7.45 35.50 -21.66
C LYS A 792 6.28 36.47 -21.85
N LYS A 793 5.10 35.99 -22.26
CA LYS A 793 3.88 36.82 -22.30
C LYS A 793 3.39 37.11 -20.90
N TRP A 794 3.40 36.14 -19.99
CA TRP A 794 3.02 36.35 -18.59
C TRP A 794 3.91 37.40 -17.92
N LYS A 795 5.23 37.27 -18.04
CA LYS A 795 6.19 38.26 -17.52
C LYS A 795 5.95 39.67 -18.09
N ARG A 796 5.59 39.79 -19.38
CA ARG A 796 5.21 41.08 -20.00
C ARG A 796 3.90 41.67 -19.48
N MET A 797 2.99 40.82 -19.00
CA MET A 797 1.77 41.19 -18.29
C MET A 797 2.01 41.53 -16.81
N GLY A 798 3.27 41.51 -16.36
CA GLY A 798 3.63 41.76 -14.97
C GLY A 798 3.43 40.55 -14.05
N ALA A 799 3.23 39.36 -14.61
CA ALA A 799 3.17 38.15 -13.81
C ALA A 799 4.53 37.84 -13.19
N LYS A 800 4.53 37.45 -11.92
CA LYS A 800 5.70 37.00 -11.18
C LYS A 800 5.39 35.64 -10.57
N GLU A 801 6.33 34.73 -10.67
CA GLU A 801 6.32 33.50 -9.88
C GLU A 801 6.84 33.85 -8.48
N SER A 802 6.06 33.52 -7.46
CA SER A 802 6.40 33.85 -6.07
C SER A 802 5.64 32.96 -5.11
N ARG A 803 6.21 32.78 -3.91
CA ARG A 803 5.49 32.22 -2.77
C ARG A 803 4.52 33.26 -2.20
N ILE A 804 3.22 32.95 -2.22
CA ILE A 804 2.15 33.86 -1.82
C ILE A 804 1.47 33.33 -0.56
N PHE A 805 1.49 34.09 0.54
CA PHE A 805 0.80 33.70 1.77
C PHE A 805 -0.72 33.83 1.60
N LEU A 806 -1.45 32.81 2.05
CA LEU A 806 -2.91 32.73 1.94
C LEU A 806 -3.54 33.03 3.30
N GLY A 807 -4.57 33.88 3.30
CA GLY A 807 -5.39 34.18 4.47
C GLY A 807 -6.82 33.66 4.37
#